data_AF-A0A0T6W0A8-F1
#
_entry.id   AF-A0A0T6W0A8-F1
#
_cell.length_a   1.000
_cell.length_b   1.000
_cell.length_c   1.000
_cell.angle_alpha   90.00
_cell.angle_beta   90.00
_cell.angle_gamma   90.00
#
_symmetry.space_group_name_H-M   'P 1'
#
loop_
_entity.id
_entity.type
_entity.pdbx_description
1 polymer ?
#
loop_
_entity_poly.entity_id
_entity_poly.type
_entity_poly.pdbx_seq_one_letter_code
_entity_poly.pdbx_strand_id
1 'polypeptide(L)'
;MKNRAGRLSTGQGGNKLVAGLIAALIALTVLLVVVLFIINKDGQNDQQYIANTAEMRVLSQEIAKNATEAAGGTAEAFDQLRRSRDEFQQLWTSVTEGNPETGLPASELAQQSGVQQHWNSVRENADSILSTREAVLGLHEVARTLNETIPQLQVEYDDIVQILLDNGAPAEQISLAQRQSLLAERIVRSVNNVLSGDEDAVIAADRFGRDASLFGRVLEGQLNGNPAMGISRVADEDAIYGLEAVDELFEFVSQNVDAILEASPDLFKVRTAASDIFQNSEILLAELSVLADGFGSQSGSRLVSPTLAFFILAAMVAIVVFIGLALYRDAQSRLATTQEQNEQNQNAILRLLDELADLADGDLTTEATVTEDFTGAIADSINYAIDQMRGLVQAIRGTAVRVAGAAQETQATAMHLADASEHQAQEIAGASAAVNEMAVSIDQVSSNAAESSAVAERSVAIAKKGAEVVQNTIRGMDNIREQIQETSKRIKRLGESSQEIGDIVSLINDIADQTNILSLNAAIQASMAGDAGRGFAVVADEVQRLAERSSAATKQIEALVKTIQSDTNEAVISMEHTTAEVVRGARLAQDAGIALEEIENVSMSLAELIQNISNAARQQSSSAAHISNTMNVIQEITSQTSSGTNATAKSIGNLAEMASELRSSVAGFTLPDEDQADQEQEQDNDIPVVS
;
A
#
# COMPACT_ATOMS: atom_id res chain seq x y z
N MET A 1 -73.68 -30.23 93.21
CA MET A 1 -74.61 -29.91 92.09
C MET A 1 -74.33 -28.47 91.65
N LYS A 2 -74.14 -28.05 90.41
CA LYS A 2 -73.90 -28.68 89.11
C LYS A 2 -73.41 -27.52 88.20
N ASN A 3 -72.38 -27.77 87.41
CA ASN A 3 -71.72 -26.90 86.42
C ASN A 3 -72.61 -25.90 85.65
N ARG A 4 -72.07 -24.72 85.35
CA ARG A 4 -72.04 -24.11 84.00
C ARG A 4 -71.09 -22.91 83.93
N ALA A 5 -69.81 -23.20 83.70
CA ALA A 5 -68.87 -22.25 83.12
C ALA A 5 -68.95 -22.41 81.59
N GLY A 6 -69.46 -21.40 80.88
CA GLY A 6 -69.48 -21.35 79.43
C GLY A 6 -68.07 -21.04 78.90
N ARG A 7 -67.31 -22.09 78.58
CA ARG A 7 -66.10 -21.99 77.76
C ARG A 7 -66.50 -21.64 76.31
N LEU A 8 -66.18 -20.43 75.85
CA LEU A 8 -65.98 -20.13 74.44
C LEU A 8 -64.72 -20.86 73.97
N SER A 9 -64.92 -22.03 73.37
CA SER A 9 -63.89 -22.87 72.77
C SER A 9 -64.49 -23.42 71.48
N THR A 10 -64.35 -22.69 70.38
CA THR A 10 -64.66 -23.19 69.03
C THR A 10 -63.98 -22.31 67.99
N GLY A 11 -63.13 -22.91 67.15
CA GLY A 11 -62.61 -22.29 65.92
C GLY A 11 -61.12 -21.88 65.87
N GLN A 12 -60.18 -22.60 66.48
CA GLN A 12 -58.72 -22.30 66.37
C GLN A 12 -57.93 -23.22 65.41
N GLY A 13 -58.59 -24.15 64.72
CA GLY A 13 -57.94 -25.11 63.81
C GLY A 13 -57.64 -24.55 62.41
N GLY A 14 -58.60 -23.84 61.79
CA GLY A 14 -58.46 -23.29 60.43
C GLY A 14 -57.46 -22.13 60.33
N ASN A 15 -57.49 -21.20 61.29
CA ASN A 15 -56.62 -20.03 61.28
C ASN A 15 -55.12 -20.35 61.41
N LYS A 16 -54.74 -21.43 62.08
CA LYS A 16 -53.32 -21.82 62.19
C LYS A 16 -52.78 -22.42 60.89
N LEU A 17 -53.62 -23.12 60.14
CA LEU A 17 -53.27 -23.75 58.87
C LEU A 17 -53.16 -22.69 57.76
N VAL A 18 -54.11 -21.75 57.70
CA VAL A 18 -54.04 -20.60 56.78
C VAL A 18 -52.88 -19.66 57.13
N ALA A 19 -52.66 -19.35 58.41
CA ALA A 19 -51.50 -18.54 58.82
C ALA A 19 -50.16 -19.23 58.50
N GLY A 20 -50.07 -20.56 58.64
CA GLY A 20 -48.90 -21.33 58.25
C GLY A 20 -48.63 -21.31 56.73
N LEU A 21 -49.68 -21.37 55.91
CA LEU A 21 -49.57 -21.27 54.45
C LEU A 21 -49.20 -19.86 53.98
N ILE A 22 -49.73 -18.81 54.62
CA ILE A 22 -49.33 -17.42 54.35
C ILE A 22 -47.85 -17.20 54.73
N ALA A 23 -47.41 -17.73 55.87
CA ALA A 23 -45.99 -17.67 56.25
C ALA A 23 -45.09 -18.41 55.24
N ALA A 24 -45.53 -19.58 54.74
CA ALA A 24 -44.82 -20.31 53.69
C ALA A 24 -44.78 -19.55 52.35
N LEU A 25 -45.87 -18.86 51.98
CA LEU A 25 -45.93 -18.01 50.80
C LEU A 25 -44.96 -16.83 50.91
N ILE A 26 -44.92 -16.15 52.06
CA ILE A 26 -43.96 -15.06 52.31
C ILE A 26 -42.52 -15.57 52.24
N ALA A 27 -42.23 -16.73 52.83
CA ALA A 27 -40.91 -17.35 52.75
C ALA A 27 -40.51 -17.71 51.30
N LEU A 28 -41.43 -18.26 50.50
CA LEU A 28 -41.19 -18.53 49.08
C LEU A 28 -41.07 -17.26 48.24
N THR A 29 -41.77 -16.18 48.60
CA THR A 29 -41.64 -14.88 47.94
C THR A 29 -40.26 -14.28 48.19
N VAL A 30 -39.80 -14.29 49.45
CA VAL A 30 -38.44 -13.87 49.81
C VAL A 30 -37.41 -14.76 49.10
N LEU A 31 -37.62 -16.07 49.06
CA LEU A 31 -36.75 -16.99 48.33
C LEU A 31 -36.73 -16.70 46.82
N LEU A 32 -37.87 -16.41 46.19
CA LEU A 32 -37.95 -16.04 44.78
C LEU A 32 -37.21 -14.73 44.52
N VAL A 33 -37.39 -13.71 45.36
CA VAL A 33 -36.68 -12.43 45.24
C VAL A 33 -35.18 -12.64 45.37
N VAL A 34 -34.72 -13.47 46.32
CA VAL A 34 -33.30 -13.82 46.47
C VAL A 34 -32.78 -14.58 45.25
N VAL A 35 -33.54 -15.55 44.72
CA VAL A 35 -33.17 -16.31 43.51
C VAL A 35 -33.10 -15.40 42.28
N LEU A 36 -34.09 -14.52 42.07
CA LEU A 36 -34.09 -13.55 40.97
C LEU A 36 -32.96 -12.52 41.12
N PHE A 37 -32.66 -12.09 42.35
CA PHE A 37 -31.53 -11.20 42.63
C PHE A 37 -30.20 -11.86 42.29
N ILE A 38 -29.99 -13.13 42.68
CA ILE A 38 -28.78 -13.89 42.34
C ILE A 38 -28.67 -14.08 40.82
N ILE A 39 -29.76 -14.48 40.14
CA ILE A 39 -29.77 -14.64 38.67
C ILE A 39 -29.42 -13.32 37.97
N ASN A 40 -29.98 -12.20 38.45
CA ASN A 40 -29.71 -10.89 37.86
C ASN A 40 -28.26 -10.44 38.11
N LYS A 41 -27.75 -10.61 39.34
CA LYS A 41 -26.37 -10.30 39.74
C LYS A 41 -25.35 -11.13 38.92
N ASP A 42 -25.59 -12.43 38.81
CA ASP A 42 -24.73 -13.34 38.05
C ASP A 42 -24.78 -13.04 36.55
N GLY A 43 -25.97 -12.74 36.00
CA GLY A 43 -26.11 -12.35 34.60
C GLY A 43 -25.39 -11.04 34.26
N GLN A 44 -25.37 -10.07 35.18
CA GLN A 44 -24.58 -8.84 35.01
C GLN A 44 -23.07 -9.11 35.02
N ASN A 45 -22.61 -9.99 35.91
CA ASN A 45 -21.20 -10.39 35.96
C ASN A 45 -20.79 -11.10 34.66
N ASP A 46 -21.61 -12.04 34.16
CA ASP A 46 -21.35 -12.76 32.90
C ASP A 46 -21.24 -11.80 31.71
N GLN A 47 -22.13 -10.80 31.63
CA GLN A 47 -22.04 -9.75 30.60
C GLN A 47 -20.75 -8.95 30.69
N GLN A 48 -20.30 -8.58 31.90
CA GLN A 48 -19.04 -7.86 32.08
C GLN A 48 -17.83 -8.71 31.69
N TYR A 49 -17.79 -10.00 32.05
CA TYR A 49 -16.71 -10.89 31.63
C TYR A 49 -16.65 -11.03 30.11
N ILE A 50 -17.80 -11.21 29.44
CA ILE A 50 -17.87 -11.31 27.98
C ILE A 50 -17.43 -9.99 27.33
N ALA A 51 -17.88 -8.84 27.84
CA ALA A 51 -17.50 -7.53 27.34
C ALA A 51 -15.99 -7.27 27.46
N ASN A 52 -15.42 -7.46 28.66
CA ASN A 52 -13.98 -7.29 28.89
C ASN A 52 -13.16 -8.24 28.02
N THR A 53 -13.61 -9.49 27.84
CA THR A 53 -12.93 -10.47 26.99
C THR A 53 -13.01 -10.10 25.50
N ALA A 54 -14.14 -9.55 25.05
CA ALA A 54 -14.29 -9.05 23.68
C ALA A 54 -13.38 -7.84 23.41
N GLU A 55 -13.28 -6.91 24.36
CA GLU A 55 -12.39 -5.75 24.26
C GLU A 55 -10.91 -6.18 24.25
N MET A 56 -10.51 -7.13 25.10
CA MET A 56 -9.16 -7.72 25.07
C MET A 56 -8.81 -8.36 23.72
N ARG A 57 -9.78 -8.94 22.99
CA ARG A 57 -9.53 -9.47 21.63
C ARG A 57 -9.20 -8.37 20.62
N VAL A 58 -9.84 -7.21 20.74
CA VAL A 58 -9.54 -6.04 19.90
C VAL A 58 -8.16 -5.51 20.26
N LEU A 59 -7.89 -5.34 21.56
CA LEU A 59 -6.61 -4.87 22.06
C LEU A 59 -5.45 -5.80 21.66
N SER A 60 -5.64 -7.12 21.62
CA SER A 60 -4.57 -8.03 21.16
C SER A 60 -4.17 -7.77 19.70
N GLN A 61 -5.14 -7.45 18.84
CA GLN A 61 -4.88 -7.09 17.45
C GLN A 61 -4.25 -5.71 17.31
N GLU A 62 -4.71 -4.73 18.09
CA GLU A 62 -4.10 -3.39 18.13
C GLU A 62 -2.65 -3.43 18.61
N ILE A 63 -2.34 -4.23 19.64
CA ILE A 63 -0.98 -4.42 20.14
C ILE A 63 -0.09 -5.00 19.03
N ALA A 64 -0.54 -6.02 18.29
CA ALA A 64 0.22 -6.59 17.18
C ALA A 64 0.49 -5.59 16.05
N LYS A 65 -0.54 -4.84 15.64
CA LYS A 65 -0.42 -3.79 14.64
C LYS A 65 0.57 -2.71 15.08
N ASN A 66 0.36 -2.15 16.27
CA ASN A 66 1.15 -1.03 16.78
C ASN A 66 2.59 -1.45 17.12
N ALA A 67 2.83 -2.70 17.54
CA ALA A 67 4.17 -3.25 17.70
C ALA A 67 4.92 -3.28 16.37
N THR A 68 4.25 -3.70 15.29
CA THR A 68 4.86 -3.75 13.94
C THR A 68 5.15 -2.35 13.40
N GLU A 69 4.24 -1.40 13.59
CA GLU A 69 4.43 0.00 13.18
C GLU A 69 5.50 0.71 14.02
N ALA A 70 5.55 0.46 15.34
CA ALA A 70 6.61 0.98 16.21
C ALA A 70 7.98 0.42 15.83
N ALA A 71 8.08 -0.87 15.51
CA ALA A 71 9.29 -1.49 14.97
C ALA A 71 9.71 -0.90 13.61
N GLY A 72 8.78 -0.32 12.86
CA GLY A 72 9.02 0.41 11.61
C GLY A 72 9.37 1.89 11.78
N GLY A 73 9.58 2.37 13.02
CA GLY A 73 9.99 3.76 13.27
C GLY A 73 8.86 4.78 13.38
N THR A 74 7.59 4.36 13.53
CA THR A 74 6.46 5.28 13.70
C THR A 74 6.34 5.74 15.16
N ALA A 75 6.57 7.03 15.43
CA ALA A 75 6.58 7.59 16.79
C ALA A 75 5.25 7.45 17.55
N GLU A 76 4.13 7.62 16.85
CA GLU A 76 2.77 7.54 17.40
C GLU A 76 2.39 6.10 17.79
N ALA A 77 2.90 5.11 17.06
CA ALA A 77 2.65 3.70 17.30
C ALA A 77 3.19 3.24 18.66
N PHE A 78 4.30 3.82 19.15
CA PHE A 78 4.79 3.56 20.51
C PHE A 78 3.79 3.99 21.59
N ASP A 79 3.16 5.16 21.42
CA ASP A 79 2.20 5.66 22.41
C ASP A 79 0.86 4.92 22.33
N GLN A 80 0.49 4.38 21.17
CA GLN A 80 -0.65 3.48 21.02
C GLN A 80 -0.36 2.09 21.60
N LEU A 81 0.81 1.51 21.31
CA LEU A 81 1.26 0.23 21.87
C LEU A 81 1.26 0.26 23.40
N ARG A 82 1.80 1.34 24.01
CA ARG A 82 1.78 1.55 25.46
C ARG A 82 0.36 1.47 26.02
N ARG A 83 -0.55 2.25 25.44
CA ARG A 83 -1.95 2.34 25.87
C ARG A 83 -2.68 1.01 25.74
N SER A 84 -2.68 0.40 24.57
CA SER A 84 -3.38 -0.88 24.36
C SER A 84 -2.84 -1.99 25.28
N ARG A 85 -1.52 -2.00 25.53
CA ARG A 85 -0.89 -2.95 26.46
C ARG A 85 -1.27 -2.70 27.93
N ASP A 86 -1.36 -1.45 28.36
CA ASP A 86 -1.78 -1.08 29.72
C ASP A 86 -3.27 -1.38 29.94
N GLU A 87 -4.12 -1.06 28.97
CA GLU A 87 -5.57 -1.34 28.99
C GLU A 87 -5.85 -2.84 29.01
N PHE A 88 -5.14 -3.63 28.18
CA PHE A 88 -5.27 -5.09 28.20
C PHE A 88 -4.91 -5.64 29.58
N GLN A 89 -3.79 -5.19 30.17
CA GLN A 89 -3.39 -5.63 31.52
C GLN A 89 -4.44 -5.30 32.56
N GLN A 90 -5.04 -4.10 32.49
CA GLN A 90 -6.09 -3.68 33.43
C GLN A 90 -7.36 -4.53 33.30
N LEU A 91 -7.81 -4.81 32.08
CA LEU A 91 -8.96 -5.68 31.82
C LEU A 91 -8.68 -7.11 32.25
N TRP A 92 -7.50 -7.63 31.96
CA TRP A 92 -7.10 -8.98 32.35
C TRP A 92 -7.04 -9.15 33.86
N THR A 93 -6.46 -8.19 34.59
CA THR A 93 -6.48 -8.16 36.06
C THR A 93 -7.91 -8.07 36.58
N SER A 94 -8.78 -7.26 35.97
CA SER A 94 -10.19 -7.16 36.37
C SER A 94 -10.95 -8.48 36.24
N VAL A 95 -10.65 -9.28 35.22
CA VAL A 95 -11.29 -10.59 35.01
C VAL A 95 -10.70 -11.67 35.93
N THR A 96 -9.39 -11.65 36.18
CA THR A 96 -8.69 -12.70 36.94
C THR A 96 -8.72 -12.48 38.45
N GLU A 97 -8.57 -11.24 38.93
CA GLU A 97 -8.53 -10.88 40.35
C GLU A 97 -9.85 -10.25 40.84
N GLY A 98 -10.72 -9.87 39.91
CA GLY A 98 -11.98 -9.16 40.18
C GLY A 98 -11.80 -7.64 40.21
N ASN A 99 -12.92 -6.91 40.13
CA ASN A 99 -12.94 -5.46 40.18
C ASN A 99 -13.85 -4.97 41.32
N PRO A 100 -13.29 -4.36 42.39
CA PRO A 100 -14.07 -3.91 43.53
C PRO A 100 -14.95 -2.68 43.24
N GLU A 101 -14.63 -1.89 42.20
CA GLU A 101 -15.43 -0.72 41.81
C GLU A 101 -16.71 -1.12 41.06
N THR A 102 -16.63 -2.13 40.20
CA THR A 102 -17.80 -2.66 39.48
C THR A 102 -18.51 -3.79 40.25
N GLY A 103 -17.88 -4.31 41.31
CA GLY A 103 -18.39 -5.44 42.09
C GLY A 103 -18.31 -6.78 41.35
N LEU A 104 -17.40 -6.88 40.38
CA LEU A 104 -17.10 -8.08 39.60
C LEU A 104 -16.18 -9.00 40.42
N PRO A 105 -16.56 -10.27 40.67
CA PRO A 105 -15.70 -11.22 41.39
C PRO A 105 -14.53 -11.70 40.51
N ALA A 106 -13.60 -12.45 41.10
CA ALA A 106 -12.56 -13.14 40.35
C ALA A 106 -13.14 -14.34 39.60
N SER A 107 -12.76 -14.52 38.33
CA SER A 107 -13.20 -15.67 37.53
C SER A 107 -12.18 -16.83 37.58
N GLU A 108 -12.58 -17.97 38.15
CA GLU A 108 -11.79 -19.21 38.13
C GLU A 108 -11.52 -19.73 36.70
N LEU A 109 -12.47 -19.54 35.77
CA LEU A 109 -12.35 -19.97 34.38
C LEU A 109 -11.19 -19.25 33.68
N ALA A 110 -11.12 -17.93 33.84
CA ALA A 110 -10.01 -17.11 33.36
C ALA A 110 -8.66 -17.50 33.99
N GLN A 111 -8.61 -17.75 35.31
CA GLN A 111 -7.38 -18.18 36.00
C GLN A 111 -6.84 -19.53 35.49
N GLN A 112 -7.71 -20.40 34.98
CA GLN A 112 -7.35 -21.71 34.42
C GLN A 112 -7.09 -21.67 32.91
N SER A 113 -7.29 -20.52 32.25
CA SER A 113 -7.07 -20.36 30.82
C SER A 113 -5.58 -20.18 30.47
N GLY A 114 -5.20 -20.45 29.23
CA GLY A 114 -3.84 -20.23 28.71
C GLY A 114 -3.47 -18.76 28.50
N VAL A 115 -4.45 -17.85 28.59
CA VAL A 115 -4.31 -16.43 28.23
C VAL A 115 -3.19 -15.74 29.01
N GLN A 116 -3.06 -16.01 30.32
CA GLN A 116 -2.01 -15.38 31.15
C GLN A 116 -0.59 -15.68 30.63
N GLN A 117 -0.36 -16.89 30.13
CA GLN A 117 0.96 -17.31 29.67
C GLN A 117 1.37 -16.55 28.41
N HIS A 118 0.50 -16.54 27.39
CA HIS A 118 0.77 -15.81 26.14
C HIS A 118 0.73 -14.29 26.36
N TRP A 119 -0.11 -13.80 27.28
CA TRP A 119 -0.15 -12.39 27.63
C TRP A 119 1.17 -11.91 28.24
N ASN A 120 1.79 -12.70 29.12
CA ASN A 120 3.11 -12.35 29.66
C ASN A 120 4.15 -12.20 28.55
N SER A 121 4.16 -13.10 27.57
CA SER A 121 5.06 -13.01 26.40
C SER A 121 4.80 -11.74 25.58
N VAL A 122 3.53 -11.44 25.26
CA VAL A 122 3.16 -10.23 24.51
C VAL A 122 3.56 -8.96 25.28
N ARG A 123 3.28 -8.93 26.59
CA ARG A 123 3.61 -7.78 27.45
C ARG A 123 5.11 -7.57 27.53
N GLU A 124 5.90 -8.60 27.79
CA GLU A 124 7.37 -8.50 27.88
C GLU A 124 7.99 -8.03 26.55
N ASN A 125 7.51 -8.55 25.43
CA ASN A 125 7.94 -8.09 24.11
C ASN A 125 7.51 -6.65 23.83
N ALA A 126 6.29 -6.25 24.22
CA ALA A 126 5.84 -4.87 24.07
C ALA A 126 6.67 -3.92 24.93
N ASP A 127 7.03 -4.31 26.16
CA ASP A 127 7.92 -3.56 27.05
C ASP A 127 9.31 -3.39 26.44
N SER A 128 9.84 -4.46 25.82
CA SER A 128 11.10 -4.42 25.08
C SER A 128 11.05 -3.36 23.98
N ILE A 129 10.03 -3.39 23.12
CA ILE A 129 9.84 -2.40 22.04
C ILE A 129 9.75 -0.99 22.62
N LEU A 130 8.91 -0.78 23.63
CA LEU A 130 8.70 0.52 24.26
C LEU A 130 9.98 1.09 24.90
N SER A 131 10.83 0.23 25.47
CA SER A 131 12.10 0.63 26.09
C SER A 131 13.13 1.12 25.07
N THR A 132 13.06 0.62 23.83
CA THR A 132 13.97 0.97 22.73
C THR A 132 13.50 2.13 21.84
N ARG A 133 12.42 2.82 22.24
CA ARG A 133 11.79 3.90 21.44
C ARG A 133 12.80 4.91 20.90
N GLU A 134 13.67 5.43 21.76
CA GLU A 134 14.63 6.47 21.39
C GLU A 134 15.66 5.96 20.36
N ALA A 135 16.17 4.74 20.55
CA ALA A 135 17.10 4.11 19.61
C ALA A 135 16.45 3.87 18.23
N VAL A 136 15.22 3.36 18.21
CA VAL A 136 14.49 3.08 16.95
C VAL A 136 14.20 4.38 16.19
N LEU A 137 13.67 5.40 16.86
CA LEU A 137 13.33 6.69 16.24
C LEU A 137 14.58 7.45 15.80
N GLY A 138 15.61 7.49 16.66
CA GLY A 138 16.89 8.13 16.34
C GLY A 138 17.55 7.50 15.12
N LEU A 139 17.55 6.16 15.03
CA LEU A 139 18.13 5.48 13.90
C LEU A 139 17.37 5.72 12.58
N HIS A 140 16.04 5.76 12.61
CA HIS A 140 15.24 6.10 11.43
C HIS A 140 15.45 7.56 11.00
N GLU A 141 15.69 8.47 11.94
CA GLU A 141 16.04 9.88 11.63
C GLU A 141 17.40 9.99 10.94
N VAL A 142 18.41 9.32 11.51
CA VAL A 142 19.76 9.24 10.91
C VAL A 142 19.66 8.67 9.50
N ALA A 143 18.97 7.55 9.33
CA ALA A 143 18.82 6.92 8.03
C ALA A 143 18.06 7.78 7.02
N ARG A 144 17.05 8.56 7.44
CA ARG A 144 16.37 9.52 6.57
C ARG A 144 17.34 10.59 6.09
N THR A 145 18.07 11.19 7.02
CA THR A 145 19.08 12.21 6.71
C THR A 145 20.15 11.65 5.75
N LEU A 146 20.64 10.42 6.00
CA LEU A 146 21.57 9.76 5.09
C LEU A 146 20.99 9.50 3.70
N ASN A 147 19.73 9.08 3.59
CA ASN A 147 19.07 8.92 2.30
C ASN A 147 18.91 10.26 1.53
N GLU A 148 18.94 11.41 2.23
CA GLU A 148 18.93 12.75 1.62
C GLU A 148 20.34 13.27 1.28
N THR A 149 21.34 12.97 2.12
CA THR A 149 22.73 13.43 1.97
C THR A 149 23.55 12.61 0.97
N ILE A 150 23.41 11.28 0.95
CA ILE A 150 24.22 10.41 0.07
C ILE A 150 24.04 10.74 -1.42
N PRO A 151 22.82 10.99 -1.94
CA PRO A 151 22.66 11.41 -3.33
C PRO A 151 23.38 12.73 -3.66
N GLN A 152 23.45 13.66 -2.70
CA GLN A 152 24.21 14.91 -2.87
C GLN A 152 25.71 14.63 -2.96
N LEU A 153 26.24 13.75 -2.10
CA LEU A 153 27.63 13.29 -2.20
C LEU A 153 27.95 12.65 -3.56
N GLN A 154 27.00 11.91 -4.15
CA GLN A 154 27.18 11.31 -5.46
C GLN A 154 27.27 12.37 -6.58
N VAL A 155 26.39 13.37 -6.54
CA VAL A 155 26.43 14.50 -7.49
C VAL A 155 27.76 15.23 -7.39
N GLU A 156 28.20 15.57 -6.17
CA GLU A 156 29.50 16.24 -5.97
C GLU A 156 30.67 15.37 -6.48
N TYR A 157 30.64 14.06 -6.24
CA TYR A 157 31.68 13.17 -6.78
C TYR A 157 31.66 13.03 -8.30
N ASP A 158 30.48 13.05 -8.93
CA ASP A 158 30.36 13.01 -10.38
C ASP A 158 30.91 14.30 -11.01
N ASP A 159 30.67 15.45 -10.38
CA ASP A 159 31.25 16.74 -10.78
C ASP A 159 32.78 16.75 -10.61
N ILE A 160 33.30 16.24 -9.49
CA ILE A 160 34.74 16.06 -9.28
C ILE A 160 35.34 15.17 -10.37
N VAL A 161 34.67 14.08 -10.76
CA VAL A 161 35.14 13.19 -11.83
C VAL A 161 35.23 13.94 -13.17
N GLN A 162 34.25 14.79 -13.50
CA GLN A 162 34.29 15.62 -14.70
C GLN A 162 35.44 16.63 -14.68
N ILE A 163 35.63 17.35 -13.58
CA ILE A 163 36.73 18.31 -13.42
C ILE A 163 38.09 17.60 -13.62
N LEU A 164 38.27 16.44 -13.00
CA LEU A 164 39.49 15.65 -13.13
C LEU A 164 39.72 15.16 -14.57
N LEU A 165 38.68 14.83 -15.32
CA LEU A 165 38.76 14.44 -16.73
C LEU A 165 39.16 15.62 -17.61
N ASP A 166 38.51 16.77 -17.45
CA ASP A 166 38.72 17.97 -18.25
C ASP A 166 40.12 18.55 -18.07
N ASN A 167 40.66 18.50 -16.85
CA ASN A 167 42.00 19.01 -16.52
C ASN A 167 43.11 17.97 -16.70
N GLY A 168 42.81 16.79 -17.24
CA GLY A 168 43.81 15.76 -17.57
C GLY A 168 44.50 15.13 -16.36
N ALA A 169 43.76 14.95 -15.26
CA ALA A 169 44.28 14.34 -14.05
C ALA A 169 44.73 12.88 -14.26
N PRO A 170 45.61 12.33 -13.40
CA PRO A 170 46.02 10.94 -13.48
C PRO A 170 44.82 9.99 -13.41
N ALA A 171 44.81 8.95 -14.26
CA ALA A 171 43.74 7.95 -14.31
C ALA A 171 43.44 7.28 -12.97
N GLU A 172 44.44 7.16 -12.09
CA GLU A 172 44.28 6.63 -10.74
C GLU A 172 43.34 7.51 -9.89
N GLN A 173 43.49 8.84 -9.94
CA GLN A 173 42.66 9.79 -9.19
C GLN A 173 41.21 9.76 -9.67
N ILE A 174 41.01 9.71 -11.00
CA ILE A 174 39.68 9.58 -11.62
C ILE A 174 39.01 8.27 -11.18
N SER A 175 39.74 7.15 -11.25
CA SER A 175 39.20 5.84 -10.84
C SER A 175 38.85 5.79 -9.35
N LEU A 176 39.60 6.50 -8.51
CA LEU A 176 39.36 6.58 -7.08
C LEU A 176 38.10 7.38 -6.78
N ALA A 177 37.91 8.53 -7.44
CA ALA A 177 36.71 9.35 -7.33
C ALA A 177 35.45 8.58 -7.77
N GLN A 178 35.49 7.86 -8.90
CA GLN A 178 34.38 7.00 -9.33
C GLN A 178 34.06 5.89 -8.32
N ARG A 179 35.08 5.27 -7.71
CA ARG A 179 34.88 4.25 -6.67
C ARG A 179 34.27 4.83 -5.39
N GLN A 180 34.54 6.10 -5.07
CA GLN A 180 33.92 6.77 -3.92
C GLN A 180 32.42 6.98 -4.13
N SER A 181 31.98 7.39 -5.31
CA SER A 181 30.54 7.49 -5.63
C SER A 181 29.81 6.14 -5.43
N LEU A 182 30.41 5.03 -5.86
CA LEU A 182 29.88 3.68 -5.61
C LEU A 182 29.92 3.26 -4.13
N LEU A 183 30.92 3.73 -3.38
CA LEU A 183 31.04 3.45 -1.95
C LEU A 183 29.96 4.20 -1.16
N ALA A 184 29.66 5.46 -1.53
CA ALA A 184 28.52 6.21 -1.03
C ALA A 184 27.19 5.45 -1.23
N GLU A 185 26.95 4.88 -2.42
CA GLU A 185 25.75 4.08 -2.68
C GLU A 185 25.67 2.84 -1.76
N ARG A 186 26.80 2.16 -1.55
CA ARG A 186 26.87 1.01 -0.65
C ARG A 186 26.58 1.38 0.80
N ILE A 187 27.07 2.54 1.26
CA ILE A 187 26.82 3.06 2.61
C ILE A 187 25.31 3.19 2.84
N VAL A 188 24.57 3.84 1.94
CA VAL A 188 23.11 4.02 2.11
C VAL A 188 22.37 2.69 2.07
N ARG A 189 22.76 1.79 1.16
CA ARG A 189 22.15 0.46 1.04
C ARG A 189 22.36 -0.37 2.31
N SER A 190 23.55 -0.29 2.92
CA SER A 190 23.82 -0.95 4.19
C SER A 190 22.95 -0.39 5.31
N VAL A 191 22.75 0.93 5.41
CA VAL A 191 21.86 1.53 6.43
C VAL A 191 20.41 1.09 6.24
N ASN A 192 19.90 1.08 5.02
CA ASN A 192 18.54 0.62 4.73
C ASN A 192 18.35 -0.87 5.12
N ASN A 193 19.39 -1.69 4.98
CA ASN A 193 19.40 -3.07 5.47
C ASN A 193 19.54 -3.17 7.00
N VAL A 194 20.07 -2.16 7.70
CA VAL A 194 20.00 -2.14 9.17
C VAL A 194 18.56 -1.86 9.62
N LEU A 195 17.86 -0.95 8.92
CA LEU A 195 16.48 -0.58 9.24
C LEU A 195 15.46 -1.70 9.02
N SER A 196 15.73 -2.66 8.13
CA SER A 196 14.86 -3.84 8.01
C SER A 196 14.81 -4.64 9.32
N GLY A 197 15.91 -4.63 10.09
CA GLY A 197 16.04 -5.28 11.39
C GLY A 197 15.95 -6.81 11.31
N ASP A 198 16.30 -7.39 10.16
CA ASP A 198 16.41 -8.83 9.95
C ASP A 198 17.65 -9.44 10.64
N GLU A 199 17.85 -10.76 10.53
CA GLU A 199 18.98 -11.47 11.14
C GLU A 199 20.35 -10.92 10.68
N ASP A 200 20.39 -10.27 9.51
CA ASP A 200 21.60 -9.67 8.94
C ASP A 200 21.79 -8.20 9.35
N ALA A 201 20.89 -7.59 10.13
CA ALA A 201 20.95 -6.17 10.49
C ALA A 201 22.27 -5.78 11.19
N VAL A 202 22.78 -6.63 12.08
CA VAL A 202 24.07 -6.41 12.76
C VAL A 202 25.24 -6.49 11.77
N ILE A 203 25.17 -7.42 10.81
CA ILE A 203 26.17 -7.56 9.74
C ILE A 203 26.12 -6.36 8.79
N ALA A 204 24.93 -5.87 8.49
CA ALA A 204 24.71 -4.68 7.68
C ALA A 204 25.28 -3.43 8.36
N ALA A 205 25.12 -3.30 9.68
CA ALA A 205 25.67 -2.18 10.45
C ALA A 205 27.21 -2.21 10.45
N ASP A 206 27.82 -3.39 10.67
CA ASP A 206 29.27 -3.58 10.59
C ASP A 206 29.83 -3.29 9.19
N ARG A 207 29.11 -3.67 8.11
CA ARG A 207 29.46 -3.29 6.73
C ARG A 207 29.38 -1.78 6.52
N PHE A 208 28.30 -1.15 6.99
CA PHE A 208 28.13 0.31 6.92
C PHE A 208 29.30 1.03 7.59
N GLY A 209 29.67 0.66 8.83
CA GLY A 209 30.77 1.30 9.54
C GLY A 209 32.12 1.13 8.84
N ARG A 210 32.40 -0.05 8.27
CA ARG A 210 33.61 -0.26 7.45
C ARG A 210 33.62 0.58 6.18
N ASP A 211 32.51 0.64 5.46
CA ASP A 211 32.39 1.36 4.20
C ASP A 211 32.48 2.88 4.46
N ALA A 212 31.84 3.40 5.51
CA ALA A 212 31.97 4.80 5.95
C ALA A 212 33.41 5.15 6.38
N SER A 213 34.06 4.31 7.18
CA SER A 213 35.46 4.52 7.57
C SER A 213 36.42 4.45 6.37
N LEU A 214 36.15 3.60 5.38
CA LEU A 214 36.92 3.55 4.14
C LEU A 214 36.70 4.82 3.30
N PHE A 215 35.46 5.29 3.20
CA PHE A 215 35.10 6.51 2.48
C PHE A 215 35.86 7.71 3.03
N GLY A 216 35.74 7.97 4.33
CA GLY A 216 36.43 9.09 4.98
C GLY A 216 37.96 9.04 4.82
N ARG A 217 38.59 7.87 5.00
CA ARG A 217 40.05 7.75 4.82
C ARG A 217 40.52 7.99 3.39
N VAL A 218 39.71 7.61 2.40
CA VAL A 218 40.04 7.86 1.00
C VAL A 218 39.81 9.32 0.65
N LEU A 219 38.72 9.94 1.11
CA LEU A 219 38.44 11.37 0.96
C LEU A 219 39.58 12.22 1.54
N GLU A 220 39.99 11.93 2.78
CA GLU A 220 41.14 12.60 3.40
C GLU A 220 42.44 12.34 2.63
N GLY A 221 42.60 11.14 2.07
CA GLY A 221 43.71 10.80 1.18
C GLY A 221 43.70 11.59 -0.13
N GLN A 222 42.53 11.92 -0.68
CA GLN A 222 42.39 12.75 -1.88
C GLN A 222 42.75 14.22 -1.57
N LEU A 223 42.33 14.74 -0.40
CA LEU A 223 42.61 16.12 0.05
C LEU A 223 44.07 16.35 0.46
N ASN A 224 44.66 15.40 1.22
CA ASN A 224 45.95 15.58 1.89
C ASN A 224 47.06 14.64 1.40
N GLY A 225 46.71 13.57 0.69
CA GLY A 225 47.61 12.48 0.30
C GLY A 225 47.73 11.42 1.40
N ASN A 226 47.73 10.14 1.02
CA ASN A 226 47.90 9.02 1.94
C ASN A 226 48.86 7.96 1.35
N PRO A 227 50.17 8.03 1.69
CA PRO A 227 51.17 7.11 1.16
C PRO A 227 50.96 5.65 1.55
N ALA A 228 50.36 5.40 2.73
CA ALA A 228 50.11 4.04 3.21
C ALA A 228 49.02 3.32 2.41
N MET A 229 48.06 4.08 1.86
CA MET A 229 47.00 3.59 0.97
C MET A 229 47.34 3.73 -0.51
N GLY A 230 48.50 4.31 -0.84
CA GLY A 230 48.88 4.60 -2.23
C GLY A 230 48.10 5.75 -2.87
N ILE A 231 47.42 6.59 -2.07
CA ILE A 231 46.57 7.67 -2.58
C ILE A 231 47.41 8.93 -2.72
N SER A 232 47.52 9.45 -3.94
CA SER A 232 48.14 10.76 -4.20
C SER A 232 47.15 11.90 -3.97
N ARG A 233 47.65 13.01 -3.42
CA ARG A 233 46.87 14.23 -3.23
C ARG A 233 46.40 14.77 -4.59
N VAL A 234 45.13 15.15 -4.68
CA VAL A 234 44.57 15.86 -5.84
C VAL A 234 45.20 17.25 -5.92
N ALA A 235 45.69 17.63 -7.10
CA ALA A 235 46.42 18.88 -7.30
C ALA A 235 45.56 19.99 -7.92
N ASP A 236 44.45 19.61 -8.54
CA ASP A 236 43.51 20.51 -9.19
C ASP A 236 42.69 21.29 -8.15
N GLU A 237 42.66 22.61 -8.27
CA GLU A 237 42.07 23.49 -7.25
C GLU A 237 40.53 23.41 -7.22
N ASP A 238 39.89 23.29 -8.39
CA ASP A 238 38.43 23.15 -8.50
C ASP A 238 37.96 21.78 -7.95
N ALA A 239 38.72 20.71 -8.24
CA ALA A 239 38.44 19.39 -7.68
C ALA A 239 38.65 19.35 -6.15
N ILE A 240 39.59 20.11 -5.60
CA ILE A 240 39.77 20.24 -4.15
C ILE A 240 38.55 20.91 -3.51
N TYR A 241 37.99 21.98 -4.12
CA TYR A 241 36.77 22.61 -3.62
C TYR A 241 35.58 21.64 -3.55
N GLY A 242 35.40 20.81 -4.59
CA GLY A 242 34.38 19.76 -4.57
C GLY A 242 34.63 18.73 -3.45
N LEU A 243 35.89 18.31 -3.26
CA LEU A 243 36.24 17.37 -2.18
C LEU A 243 36.00 17.96 -0.78
N GLU A 244 36.22 19.26 -0.57
CA GLU A 244 35.90 19.93 0.68
C GLU A 244 34.38 19.99 0.94
N ALA A 245 33.57 20.21 -0.10
CA ALA A 245 32.11 20.13 0.00
C ALA A 245 31.63 18.71 0.35
N VAL A 246 32.23 17.69 -0.27
CA VAL A 246 32.00 16.28 0.06
C VAL A 246 32.37 15.99 1.52
N ASP A 247 33.47 16.54 2.03
CA ASP A 247 33.91 16.36 3.43
C ASP A 247 32.91 16.94 4.42
N GLU A 248 32.40 18.15 4.16
CA GLU A 248 31.36 18.79 4.97
C GLU A 248 30.06 17.97 4.98
N LEU A 249 29.60 17.51 3.81
CA LEU A 249 28.42 16.66 3.70
C LEU A 249 28.63 15.28 4.37
N PHE A 250 29.84 14.72 4.28
CA PHE A 250 30.16 13.42 4.85
C PHE A 250 30.36 13.45 6.37
N GLU A 251 30.61 14.62 6.97
CA GLU A 251 30.80 14.77 8.41
C GLU A 251 29.63 14.18 9.21
N PHE A 252 28.38 14.44 8.76
CA PHE A 252 27.18 13.87 9.37
C PHE A 252 27.21 12.33 9.37
N VAL A 253 27.63 11.72 8.25
CA VAL A 253 27.74 10.25 8.14
C VAL A 253 28.75 9.73 9.15
N SER A 254 29.93 10.35 9.19
CA SER A 254 31.03 9.93 10.08
C SER A 254 30.65 10.04 11.56
N GLN A 255 29.95 11.12 11.96
CA GLN A 255 29.53 11.32 13.35
C GLN A 255 28.46 10.33 13.81
N ASN A 256 27.66 9.79 12.89
CA ASN A 256 26.57 8.86 13.22
C ASN A 256 26.92 7.39 13.01
N VAL A 257 28.17 7.06 12.64
CA VAL A 257 28.59 5.65 12.44
C VAL A 257 28.38 4.82 13.70
N ASP A 258 28.89 5.32 14.83
CA ASP A 258 28.83 4.61 16.11
C ASP A 258 27.39 4.46 16.62
N ALA A 259 26.55 5.48 16.41
CA ALA A 259 25.14 5.44 16.78
C ALA A 259 24.38 4.31 16.06
N ILE A 260 24.67 4.08 14.77
CA ILE A 260 24.07 2.99 13.98
C ILE A 260 24.57 1.63 14.47
N LEU A 261 25.88 1.50 14.71
CA LEU A 261 26.49 0.26 15.20
C LEU A 261 25.93 -0.14 16.58
N GLU A 262 25.78 0.83 17.48
CA GLU A 262 25.27 0.62 18.84
C GLU A 262 23.77 0.31 18.86
N ALA A 263 22.98 0.93 17.97
CA ALA A 263 21.53 0.73 17.91
C ALA A 263 21.08 -0.53 17.15
N SER A 264 21.93 -1.11 16.28
CA SER A 264 21.57 -2.26 15.44
C SER A 264 21.10 -3.51 16.22
N PRO A 265 21.71 -3.90 17.36
CA PRO A 265 21.24 -5.07 18.11
C PRO A 265 19.86 -4.86 18.70
N ASP A 266 19.53 -3.61 19.04
CA ASP A 266 18.22 -3.26 19.58
C ASP A 266 17.14 -3.29 18.50
N LEU A 267 17.45 -2.90 17.26
CA LEU A 267 16.52 -3.08 16.13
C LEU A 267 16.18 -4.54 15.87
N PHE A 268 17.19 -5.41 15.90
CA PHE A 268 16.97 -6.85 15.74
C PHE A 268 16.06 -7.40 16.85
N LYS A 269 16.30 -7.01 18.11
CA LYS A 269 15.43 -7.38 19.23
C LYS A 269 14.01 -6.85 19.05
N VAL A 270 13.85 -5.60 18.59
CA VAL A 270 12.54 -4.97 18.35
C VAL A 270 11.76 -5.69 17.27
N ARG A 271 12.41 -6.06 16.16
CA ARG A 271 11.78 -6.82 15.08
C ARG A 271 11.37 -8.22 15.52
N THR A 272 12.23 -8.89 16.27
CA THR A 272 11.93 -10.20 16.86
C THR A 272 10.75 -10.10 17.82
N ALA A 273 10.76 -9.12 18.72
CA ALA A 273 9.67 -8.87 19.67
C ALA A 273 8.35 -8.54 18.95
N ALA A 274 8.37 -7.75 17.88
CA ALA A 274 7.17 -7.47 17.10
C ALA A 274 6.61 -8.72 16.40
N SER A 275 7.48 -9.57 15.85
CA SER A 275 7.10 -10.87 15.29
C SER A 275 6.50 -11.80 16.35
N ASP A 276 7.12 -11.88 17.52
CA ASP A 276 6.64 -12.69 18.63
C ASP A 276 5.29 -12.18 19.14
N ILE A 277 5.10 -10.86 19.24
CA ILE A 277 3.80 -10.27 19.57
C ILE A 277 2.76 -10.67 18.54
N PHE A 278 3.07 -10.57 17.24
CA PHE A 278 2.13 -10.92 16.17
C PHE A 278 1.66 -12.38 16.31
N GLN A 279 2.59 -13.32 16.46
CA GLN A 279 2.26 -14.75 16.64
C GLN A 279 1.47 -15.02 17.93
N ASN A 280 1.91 -14.45 19.06
CA ASN A 280 1.22 -14.66 20.34
C ASN A 280 -0.15 -13.95 20.40
N SER A 281 -0.36 -12.87 19.64
CA SER A 281 -1.64 -12.16 19.58
C SER A 281 -2.72 -12.94 18.83
N GLU A 282 -2.35 -13.76 17.83
CA GLU A 282 -3.27 -14.72 17.20
C GLU A 282 -3.70 -15.82 18.18
N ILE A 283 -2.75 -16.35 18.97
CA ILE A 283 -3.04 -17.35 20.00
C ILE A 283 -3.95 -16.75 21.08
N LEU A 284 -3.63 -15.54 21.56
CA LEU A 284 -4.45 -14.81 22.52
C LEU A 284 -5.86 -14.59 21.99
N LEU A 285 -6.03 -14.22 20.72
CA LEU A 285 -7.35 -14.04 20.13
C LEU A 285 -8.17 -15.32 20.15
N ALA A 286 -7.55 -16.47 19.86
CA ALA A 286 -8.20 -17.77 19.95
C ALA A 286 -8.56 -18.14 21.39
N GLU A 287 -7.62 -18.00 22.33
CA GLU A 287 -7.84 -18.31 23.75
C GLU A 287 -8.91 -17.41 24.39
N LEU A 288 -8.91 -16.10 24.07
CA LEU A 288 -9.93 -15.16 24.51
C LEU A 288 -11.30 -15.46 23.88
N SER A 289 -11.34 -15.96 22.64
CA SER A 289 -12.60 -16.40 22.02
C SER A 289 -13.18 -17.62 22.74
N VAL A 290 -12.35 -18.61 23.06
CA VAL A 290 -12.75 -19.78 23.85
C VAL A 290 -13.18 -19.37 25.26
N LEU A 291 -12.50 -18.41 25.88
CA LEU A 291 -12.85 -17.89 27.20
C LEU A 291 -14.20 -17.17 27.19
N ALA A 292 -14.48 -16.35 26.16
CA ALA A 292 -15.77 -15.68 25.98
C ALA A 292 -16.92 -16.68 25.80
N ASP A 293 -16.72 -17.72 24.98
CA ASP A 293 -17.69 -18.82 24.81
C ASP A 293 -17.89 -19.61 26.12
N GLY A 294 -16.82 -19.78 26.89
CA GLY A 294 -16.85 -20.36 28.22
C GLY A 294 -17.74 -19.58 29.19
N PHE A 295 -17.61 -18.25 29.23
CA PHE A 295 -18.49 -17.39 30.02
C PHE A 295 -19.95 -17.46 29.56
N GLY A 296 -20.20 -17.53 28.24
CA GLY A 296 -21.56 -17.67 27.70
C GLY A 296 -22.22 -19.02 28.03
N SER A 297 -21.46 -20.11 28.03
CA SER A 297 -21.98 -21.47 28.26
C SER A 297 -22.14 -21.84 29.74
N GLN A 298 -21.44 -21.16 30.66
CA GLN A 298 -21.51 -21.42 32.10
C GLN A 298 -22.88 -21.07 32.73
N SER A 299 -23.68 -20.22 32.07
CA SER A 299 -25.04 -19.85 32.52
C SER A 299 -26.00 -21.07 32.61
N GLY A 300 -25.79 -22.09 31.77
CA GLY A 300 -26.69 -23.26 31.68
C GLY A 300 -26.51 -24.34 32.77
N SER A 301 -25.41 -24.32 33.53
CA SER A 301 -25.04 -25.41 34.46
C SER A 301 -25.16 -25.06 35.95
N ARG A 302 -25.64 -23.84 36.29
CA ARG A 302 -25.76 -23.37 37.68
C ARG A 302 -26.99 -23.97 38.40
N LEU A 303 -26.83 -24.28 39.70
CA LEU A 303 -27.90 -24.78 40.59
C LEU A 303 -29.09 -23.80 40.73
N VAL A 304 -28.81 -22.49 40.65
CA VAL A 304 -29.81 -21.42 40.65
C VAL A 304 -30.03 -20.98 39.21
N SER A 305 -31.05 -21.53 38.56
CA SER A 305 -31.35 -21.30 37.14
C SER A 305 -32.74 -20.70 36.95
N PRO A 306 -33.06 -20.13 35.76
CA PRO A 306 -34.41 -19.65 35.46
C PRO A 306 -35.49 -20.71 35.67
N THR A 307 -35.17 -22.00 35.47
CA THR A 307 -36.12 -23.10 35.70
C THR A 307 -36.46 -23.28 37.18
N LEU A 308 -35.52 -23.06 38.10
CA LEU A 308 -35.79 -23.06 39.55
C LEU A 308 -36.78 -21.94 39.94
N ALA A 309 -36.65 -20.75 39.34
CA ALA A 309 -37.60 -19.65 39.55
C ALA A 309 -39.02 -20.02 39.06
N PHE A 310 -39.14 -20.72 37.92
CA PHE A 310 -40.43 -21.25 37.44
C PHE A 310 -41.02 -22.29 38.40
N PHE A 311 -40.21 -23.20 38.98
CA PHE A 311 -40.71 -24.16 39.98
C PHE A 311 -41.17 -23.48 41.28
N ILE A 312 -40.46 -22.45 41.75
CA ILE A 312 -40.86 -21.65 42.93
C ILE A 312 -42.17 -20.90 42.64
N LEU A 313 -42.30 -20.30 41.44
CA LEU A 313 -43.52 -19.63 41.00
C LEU A 313 -44.71 -20.59 40.92
N ALA A 314 -44.53 -21.78 40.35
CA ALA A 314 -45.55 -22.82 40.30
C ALA A 314 -45.98 -23.30 41.71
N ALA A 315 -45.03 -23.44 42.64
CA ALA A 315 -45.32 -23.78 44.04
C ALA A 315 -46.09 -22.66 44.77
N MET A 316 -45.77 -21.39 44.53
CA MET A 316 -46.53 -20.26 45.06
C MET A 316 -47.96 -20.23 44.53
N VAL A 317 -48.16 -20.45 43.22
CA VAL A 317 -49.50 -20.52 42.61
C VAL A 317 -50.31 -21.67 43.23
N ALA A 318 -49.70 -22.85 43.42
CA ALA A 318 -50.36 -23.97 44.08
C ALA A 318 -50.77 -23.66 45.54
N ILE A 319 -49.92 -22.93 46.28
CA ILE A 319 -50.24 -22.48 47.65
C ILE A 319 -51.33 -21.42 47.66
N VAL A 320 -51.33 -20.46 46.73
CA VAL A 320 -52.40 -19.45 46.59
C VAL A 320 -53.74 -20.12 46.28
N VAL A 321 -53.76 -21.10 45.35
CA VAL A 321 -54.97 -21.88 45.05
C VAL A 321 -55.43 -22.69 46.28
N PHE A 322 -54.51 -23.25 47.06
CA PHE A 322 -54.83 -24.01 48.27
C PHE A 322 -55.33 -23.12 49.42
N ILE A 323 -54.76 -21.92 49.59
CA ILE A 323 -55.25 -20.87 50.51
C ILE A 323 -56.64 -20.40 50.06
N GLY A 324 -56.85 -20.20 48.76
CA GLY A 324 -58.14 -19.84 48.16
C GLY A 324 -59.20 -20.90 48.46
N LEU A 325 -58.90 -22.18 48.29
CA LEU A 325 -59.81 -23.30 48.61
C LEU A 325 -60.05 -23.47 50.13
N ALA A 326 -59.06 -23.17 50.97
CA ALA A 326 -59.19 -23.21 52.43
C ALA A 326 -60.01 -22.03 52.98
N LEU A 327 -59.80 -20.82 52.44
CA LEU A 327 -60.59 -19.62 52.77
C LEU A 327 -62.00 -19.70 52.20
N TYR A 328 -62.21 -20.27 51.01
CA TYR A 328 -63.54 -20.50 50.43
C TYR A 328 -64.39 -21.46 51.28
N ARG A 329 -63.76 -22.43 51.96
CA ARG A 329 -64.43 -23.34 52.91
C ARG A 329 -64.67 -22.71 54.29
N ASP A 330 -63.93 -21.68 54.69
CA ASP A 330 -64.10 -20.96 55.97
C ASP A 330 -65.01 -19.72 55.84
N ALA A 331 -65.01 -19.06 54.67
CA ALA A 331 -65.80 -17.88 54.33
C ALA A 331 -67.29 -18.17 54.17
N GLN A 332 -67.70 -19.43 53.95
CA GLN A 332 -69.13 -19.79 54.02
C GLN A 332 -69.72 -19.79 55.44
N SER A 333 -68.91 -19.63 56.51
CA SER A 333 -69.41 -19.59 57.90
C SER A 333 -69.36 -18.22 58.59
N ARG A 334 -68.94 -17.15 57.87
CA ARG A 334 -68.98 -15.76 58.35
C ARG A 334 -69.59 -14.78 57.33
N LEU A 335 -70.69 -15.18 56.71
CA LEU A 335 -71.58 -14.28 55.95
C LEU A 335 -73.00 -14.39 56.49
N ALA A 336 -73.16 -14.18 57.81
CA ALA A 336 -74.47 -14.21 58.48
C ALA A 336 -74.70 -13.02 59.43
N THR A 337 -73.91 -11.96 59.33
CA THR A 337 -74.16 -10.69 60.03
C THR A 337 -73.53 -9.52 59.29
N THR A 338 -74.21 -9.05 58.24
CA THR A 338 -74.44 -7.63 57.91
C THR A 338 -75.42 -7.63 56.73
N GLN A 339 -76.67 -8.01 57.05
CA GLN A 339 -77.75 -8.17 56.08
C GLN A 339 -78.90 -7.22 56.46
N GLU A 340 -78.57 -5.95 56.72
CA GLU A 340 -79.58 -4.92 57.04
C GLU A 340 -79.20 -3.51 56.54
N GLN A 341 -78.33 -3.44 55.52
CA GLN A 341 -78.15 -2.24 54.67
C GLN A 341 -78.16 -2.57 53.16
N ASN A 342 -78.38 -3.84 52.79
CA ASN A 342 -78.20 -4.32 51.42
C ASN A 342 -79.47 -4.35 50.56
N GLU A 343 -80.68 -4.21 51.10
CA GLU A 343 -81.90 -4.35 50.28
C GLU A 343 -82.25 -3.09 49.46
N GLN A 344 -81.76 -1.90 49.86
CA GLN A 344 -81.86 -0.69 49.02
C GLN A 344 -80.67 -0.57 48.04
N ASN A 345 -79.46 -0.92 48.48
CA ASN A 345 -78.28 -0.95 47.62
C ASN A 345 -78.35 -2.05 46.55
N GLN A 346 -78.94 -3.22 46.82
CA GLN A 346 -79.02 -4.32 45.83
C GLN A 346 -79.86 -3.96 44.61
N ASN A 347 -80.96 -3.20 44.73
CA ASN A 347 -81.74 -2.80 43.55
C ASN A 347 -81.03 -1.73 42.71
N ALA A 348 -80.32 -0.79 43.35
CA ALA A 348 -79.52 0.22 42.65
C ALA A 348 -78.26 -0.38 42.00
N ILE A 349 -77.58 -1.31 42.69
CA ILE A 349 -76.42 -2.04 42.16
C ILE A 349 -76.84 -3.05 41.10
N LEU A 350 -77.98 -3.74 41.21
CA LEU A 350 -78.46 -4.64 40.15
C LEU A 350 -78.82 -3.87 38.88
N ARG A 351 -79.41 -2.67 38.99
CA ARG A 351 -79.62 -1.78 37.83
C ARG A 351 -78.30 -1.31 37.24
N LEU A 352 -77.35 -0.87 38.06
CA LEU A 352 -76.02 -0.49 37.59
C LEU A 352 -75.27 -1.69 36.97
N LEU A 353 -75.41 -2.91 37.50
CA LEU A 353 -74.81 -4.12 36.92
C LEU A 353 -75.50 -4.55 35.62
N ASP A 354 -76.80 -4.32 35.49
CA ASP A 354 -77.58 -4.59 34.26
C ASP A 354 -77.22 -3.55 33.18
N GLU A 355 -77.12 -2.27 33.53
CA GLU A 355 -76.66 -1.18 32.65
C GLU A 355 -75.18 -1.33 32.23
N LEU A 356 -74.37 -2.03 33.02
CA LEU A 356 -72.95 -2.32 32.73
C LEU A 356 -72.71 -3.74 32.20
N ALA A 357 -73.75 -4.55 32.02
CA ALA A 357 -73.60 -5.91 31.51
C ALA A 357 -72.99 -5.89 30.09
N ASP A 358 -73.47 -4.96 29.26
CA ASP A 358 -73.01 -4.80 27.88
C ASP A 358 -71.58 -4.21 27.81
N LEU A 359 -71.16 -3.43 28.82
CA LEU A 359 -69.79 -2.94 28.93
C LEU A 359 -68.77 -4.09 29.09
N ALA A 360 -69.16 -5.18 29.76
CA ALA A 360 -68.30 -6.37 29.92
C ALA A 360 -68.06 -7.11 28.60
N ASP A 361 -68.98 -6.98 27.64
CA ASP A 361 -68.87 -7.50 26.27
C ASP A 361 -68.16 -6.51 25.31
N GLY A 362 -67.69 -5.37 25.82
CA GLY A 362 -66.94 -4.36 25.06
C GLY A 362 -67.81 -3.27 24.42
N ASP A 363 -69.09 -3.19 24.76
CA ASP A 363 -69.96 -2.11 24.27
C ASP A 363 -69.71 -0.80 25.02
N LEU A 364 -68.90 0.07 24.42
CA LEU A 364 -68.61 1.41 24.94
C LEU A 364 -69.67 2.43 24.53
N THR A 365 -70.75 2.06 23.85
CA THR A 365 -71.86 2.99 23.52
C THR A 365 -72.78 3.25 24.71
N THR A 366 -72.68 2.40 25.74
CA THR A 366 -73.52 2.46 26.94
C THR A 366 -73.13 3.60 27.87
N GLU A 367 -74.13 4.14 28.58
CA GLU A 367 -73.95 5.15 29.63
C GLU A 367 -74.78 4.73 30.85
N ALA A 368 -74.14 4.67 32.02
CA ALA A 368 -74.82 4.37 33.27
C ALA A 368 -75.66 5.57 33.71
N THR A 369 -76.90 5.34 34.15
CA THR A 369 -77.82 6.41 34.54
C THR A 369 -77.36 7.05 35.86
N VAL A 370 -77.03 8.34 35.85
CA VAL A 370 -76.61 9.08 37.07
C VAL A 370 -77.84 9.48 37.91
N THR A 371 -77.98 8.87 39.08
CA THR A 371 -79.06 9.12 40.06
C THR A 371 -78.56 9.89 41.29
N GLU A 372 -79.45 10.51 42.09
CA GLU A 372 -79.07 11.25 43.33
C GLU A 372 -78.70 10.33 44.53
N ASP A 373 -78.67 9.02 44.34
CA ASP A 373 -78.37 8.02 45.38
C ASP A 373 -76.86 7.70 45.48
N PHE A 374 -76.49 6.79 46.40
CA PHE A 374 -75.08 6.42 46.63
C PHE A 374 -74.39 5.83 45.40
N THR A 375 -75.16 5.28 44.44
CA THR A 375 -74.64 4.74 43.17
C THR A 375 -74.39 5.81 42.11
N GLY A 376 -74.96 7.02 42.24
CA GLY A 376 -74.75 8.11 41.28
C GLY A 376 -73.30 8.54 41.09
N ALA A 377 -72.54 8.67 42.19
CA ALA A 377 -71.10 8.97 42.12
C ALA A 377 -70.27 7.83 41.50
N ILE A 378 -70.77 6.58 41.60
CA ILE A 378 -70.15 5.40 40.98
C ILE A 378 -70.47 5.37 39.49
N ALA A 379 -71.73 5.63 39.10
CA ALA A 379 -72.14 5.75 37.71
C ALA A 379 -71.38 6.88 36.99
N ASP A 380 -71.21 8.04 37.62
CA ASP A 380 -70.42 9.15 37.08
C ASP A 380 -68.94 8.79 36.89
N SER A 381 -68.33 8.12 37.88
CA SER A 381 -66.94 7.63 37.78
C SER A 381 -66.77 6.56 36.69
N ILE A 382 -67.80 5.72 36.47
CA ILE A 382 -67.81 4.69 35.43
C ILE A 382 -68.00 5.32 34.06
N ASN A 383 -68.91 6.30 33.90
CA ASN A 383 -69.07 7.04 32.65
C ASN A 383 -67.77 7.79 32.28
N TYR A 384 -67.09 8.41 33.26
CA TYR A 384 -65.76 8.98 33.05
C TYR A 384 -64.74 7.93 32.59
N ALA A 385 -64.75 6.74 33.19
CA ALA A 385 -63.87 5.64 32.77
C ALA A 385 -64.20 5.13 31.36
N ILE A 386 -65.49 5.02 31.00
CA ILE A 386 -65.96 4.67 29.66
C ILE A 386 -65.48 5.72 28.66
N ASP A 387 -65.60 7.02 28.96
CA ASP A 387 -65.13 8.11 28.10
C ASP A 387 -63.60 8.09 27.90
N GLN A 388 -62.84 7.87 28.97
CA GLN A 388 -61.39 7.68 28.87
C GLN A 388 -61.02 6.41 28.08
N MET A 389 -61.80 5.33 28.20
CA MET A 389 -61.63 4.10 27.40
C MET A 389 -61.99 4.33 25.93
N ARG A 390 -63.05 5.09 25.61
CA ARG A 390 -63.39 5.49 24.23
C ARG A 390 -62.22 6.24 23.60
N GLY A 391 -61.71 7.27 24.27
CA GLY A 391 -60.56 8.04 23.80
C GLY A 391 -59.30 7.18 23.61
N LEU A 392 -59.04 6.25 24.53
CA LEU A 392 -57.92 5.30 24.41
C LEU A 392 -58.09 4.33 23.24
N VAL A 393 -59.27 3.73 23.05
CA VAL A 393 -59.57 2.80 21.95
C VAL A 393 -59.47 3.52 20.60
N GLN A 394 -60.00 4.75 20.49
CA GLN A 394 -59.90 5.57 19.27
C GLN A 394 -58.44 5.93 18.97
N ALA A 395 -57.66 6.33 19.99
CA ALA A 395 -56.23 6.61 19.85
C ALA A 395 -55.41 5.36 19.45
N ILE A 396 -55.72 4.18 20.01
CA ILE A 396 -55.08 2.91 19.63
C ILE A 396 -55.44 2.54 18.19
N ARG A 397 -56.71 2.63 17.80
CA ARG A 397 -57.16 2.36 16.43
C ARG A 397 -56.46 3.28 15.42
N GLY A 398 -56.41 4.59 15.69
CA GLY A 398 -55.72 5.56 14.86
C GLY A 398 -54.22 5.29 14.77
N THR A 399 -53.58 4.99 15.90
CA THR A 399 -52.14 4.66 15.94
C THR A 399 -51.84 3.37 15.19
N ALA A 400 -52.64 2.33 15.33
CA ALA A 400 -52.49 1.06 14.63
C ALA A 400 -52.58 1.23 13.10
N VAL A 401 -53.50 2.08 12.61
CA VAL A 401 -53.61 2.41 11.18
C VAL A 401 -52.37 3.13 10.68
N ARG A 402 -51.87 4.15 11.40
CA ARG A 402 -50.64 4.86 11.02
C ARG A 402 -49.41 3.93 11.01
N VAL A 403 -49.29 3.07 12.02
CA VAL A 403 -48.19 2.09 12.12
C VAL A 403 -48.24 1.10 10.96
N ALA A 404 -49.42 0.58 10.62
CA ALA A 404 -49.58 -0.31 9.48
C ALA A 404 -49.21 0.37 8.15
N GLY A 405 -49.63 1.63 7.94
CA GLY A 405 -49.26 2.41 6.75
C GLY A 405 -47.76 2.66 6.65
N ALA A 406 -47.14 3.15 7.73
CA ALA A 406 -45.69 3.37 7.79
C ALA A 406 -44.88 2.08 7.59
N ALA A 407 -45.39 0.94 8.10
CA ALA A 407 -44.78 -0.37 7.90
C ALA A 407 -44.84 -0.79 6.41
N GLN A 408 -45.98 -0.63 5.74
CA GLN A 408 -46.09 -0.95 4.31
C GLN A 408 -45.15 -0.10 3.44
N GLU A 409 -45.07 1.20 3.72
CA GLU A 409 -44.14 2.10 3.03
C GLU A 409 -42.68 1.68 3.26
N THR A 410 -42.29 1.44 4.51
CA THR A 410 -40.94 0.99 4.87
C THR A 410 -40.60 -0.36 4.23
N GLN A 411 -41.57 -1.28 4.14
CA GLN A 411 -41.39 -2.57 3.48
C GLN A 411 -41.13 -2.40 1.99
N ALA A 412 -41.87 -1.52 1.31
CA ALA A 412 -41.66 -1.22 -0.10
C ALA A 412 -40.27 -0.60 -0.35
N THR A 413 -39.84 0.35 0.50
CA THR A 413 -38.48 0.92 0.44
C THR A 413 -37.41 -0.14 0.64
N ALA A 414 -37.58 -1.04 1.60
CA ALA A 414 -36.65 -2.14 1.83
C ALA A 414 -36.58 -3.06 0.60
N MET A 415 -37.71 -3.46 0.00
CA MET A 415 -37.69 -4.28 -1.21
C MET A 415 -36.99 -3.58 -2.38
N HIS A 416 -37.21 -2.28 -2.57
CA HIS A 416 -36.53 -1.50 -3.60
C HIS A 416 -35.01 -1.42 -3.35
N LEU A 417 -34.59 -1.25 -2.09
CA LEU A 417 -33.16 -1.23 -1.73
C LEU A 417 -32.49 -2.59 -1.94
N ALA A 418 -33.21 -3.70 -1.71
CA ALA A 418 -32.71 -5.04 -1.99
C ALA A 418 -32.49 -5.26 -3.50
N ASP A 419 -33.44 -4.81 -4.34
CA ASP A 419 -33.31 -4.86 -5.80
C ASP A 419 -32.15 -3.97 -6.31
N ALA A 420 -32.01 -2.76 -5.77
CA ALA A 420 -30.89 -1.88 -6.08
C ALA A 420 -29.53 -2.49 -5.68
N SER A 421 -29.48 -3.19 -4.54
CA SER A 421 -28.27 -3.89 -4.08
C SER A 421 -27.89 -5.04 -5.02
N GLU A 422 -28.86 -5.76 -5.57
CA GLU A 422 -28.62 -6.82 -6.56
C GLU A 422 -28.05 -6.25 -7.86
N HIS A 423 -28.61 -5.14 -8.37
CA HIS A 423 -28.06 -4.44 -9.53
C HIS A 423 -26.64 -3.94 -9.26
N GLN A 424 -26.39 -3.37 -8.08
CA GLN A 424 -25.05 -2.94 -7.67
C GLN A 424 -24.05 -4.10 -7.66
N ALA A 425 -24.45 -5.29 -7.19
CA ALA A 425 -23.60 -6.48 -7.22
C ALA A 425 -23.22 -6.89 -8.65
N GLN A 426 -24.12 -6.75 -9.63
CA GLN A 426 -23.82 -7.03 -11.04
C GLN A 426 -22.82 -6.02 -11.62
N GLU A 427 -22.97 -4.73 -11.31
CA GLU A 427 -22.03 -3.69 -11.73
C GLU A 427 -20.64 -3.90 -11.12
N ILE A 428 -20.56 -4.30 -9.85
CA ILE A 428 -19.28 -4.64 -9.18
C ILE A 428 -18.62 -5.84 -9.85
N ALA A 429 -19.38 -6.87 -10.22
CA ALA A 429 -18.85 -8.02 -10.94
C ALA A 429 -18.30 -7.61 -12.32
N GLY A 430 -19.00 -6.73 -13.04
CA GLY A 430 -18.54 -6.15 -14.31
C GLY A 430 -17.26 -5.33 -14.16
N ALA A 431 -17.21 -4.45 -13.15
CA ALA A 431 -16.02 -3.65 -12.83
C ALA A 431 -14.82 -4.54 -12.45
N SER A 432 -15.05 -5.58 -11.65
CA SER A 432 -14.02 -6.55 -11.25
C SER A 432 -13.42 -7.28 -12.46
N ALA A 433 -14.26 -7.68 -13.42
CA ALA A 433 -13.81 -8.30 -14.65
C ALA A 433 -12.95 -7.35 -15.50
N ALA A 434 -13.36 -6.09 -15.64
CA ALA A 434 -12.59 -5.07 -16.36
C ALA A 434 -11.24 -4.76 -15.70
N VAL A 435 -11.18 -4.73 -14.37
CA VAL A 435 -9.92 -4.55 -13.61
C VAL A 435 -8.99 -5.75 -13.81
N ASN A 436 -9.53 -6.97 -13.87
CA ASN A 436 -8.72 -8.16 -14.16
C ASN A 436 -8.16 -8.14 -15.59
N GLU A 437 -8.97 -7.73 -16.58
CA GLU A 437 -8.49 -7.54 -17.96
C GLU A 437 -7.41 -6.46 -18.05
N MET A 438 -7.58 -5.36 -17.30
CA MET A 438 -6.58 -4.30 -17.18
C MET A 438 -5.26 -4.84 -16.61
N ALA A 439 -5.31 -5.68 -15.56
CA ALA A 439 -4.11 -6.29 -14.99
C ALA A 439 -3.34 -7.15 -16.00
N VAL A 440 -4.05 -7.95 -16.81
CA VAL A 440 -3.45 -8.74 -17.91
C VAL A 440 -2.81 -7.82 -18.96
N SER A 441 -3.49 -6.73 -19.34
CA SER A 441 -2.97 -5.76 -20.30
C SER A 441 -1.70 -5.07 -19.80
N ILE A 442 -1.66 -4.71 -18.51
CA ILE A 442 -0.50 -4.09 -17.87
C ILE A 442 0.70 -5.06 -17.86
N ASP A 443 0.47 -6.34 -17.58
CA ASP A 443 1.52 -7.36 -17.62
C ASP A 443 2.10 -7.51 -19.04
N GLN A 444 1.24 -7.49 -20.06
CA GLN A 444 1.68 -7.49 -21.46
C GLN A 444 2.50 -6.24 -21.81
N VAL A 445 2.10 -5.05 -21.34
CA VAL A 445 2.87 -3.81 -21.55
C VAL A 445 4.24 -3.90 -20.88
N SER A 446 4.31 -4.44 -19.65
CA SER A 446 5.57 -4.66 -18.93
C SER A 446 6.51 -5.60 -19.70
N SER A 447 5.97 -6.71 -20.22
CA SER A 447 6.72 -7.66 -21.04
C SER A 447 7.24 -7.03 -22.34
N ASN A 448 6.38 -6.31 -23.06
CA ASN A 448 6.75 -5.61 -24.30
C ASN A 448 7.80 -4.52 -24.05
N ALA A 449 7.74 -3.83 -22.91
CA ALA A 449 8.75 -2.87 -22.49
C ALA A 449 10.10 -3.58 -22.26
N ALA A 450 10.12 -4.70 -21.53
CA ALA A 450 11.35 -5.45 -21.30
C ALA A 450 12.00 -5.93 -22.62
N GLU A 451 11.20 -6.44 -23.56
CA GLU A 451 11.70 -6.82 -24.89
C GLU A 451 12.25 -5.61 -25.66
N SER A 452 11.53 -4.48 -25.63
CA SER A 452 11.97 -3.25 -26.31
C SER A 452 13.28 -2.71 -25.72
N SER A 453 13.48 -2.82 -24.41
CA SER A 453 14.73 -2.42 -23.73
C SER A 453 15.90 -3.24 -24.25
N ALA A 454 15.73 -4.56 -24.34
CA ALA A 454 16.76 -5.44 -24.88
C ALA A 454 17.10 -5.13 -26.35
N VAL A 455 16.10 -4.73 -27.16
CA VAL A 455 16.33 -4.28 -28.54
C VAL A 455 17.08 -2.94 -28.59
N ALA A 456 16.76 -2.00 -27.70
CA ALA A 456 17.45 -0.72 -27.59
C ALA A 456 18.92 -0.91 -27.18
N GLU A 457 19.19 -1.71 -26.15
CA GLU A 457 20.56 -2.07 -25.71
C GLU A 457 21.36 -2.75 -26.82
N ARG A 458 20.72 -3.66 -27.57
CA ARG A 458 21.34 -4.30 -28.73
C ARG A 458 21.66 -3.29 -29.83
N SER A 459 20.80 -2.30 -30.04
CA SER A 459 21.02 -1.22 -31.02
C SER A 459 22.22 -0.35 -30.64
N VAL A 460 22.38 -0.02 -29.34
CA VAL A 460 23.57 0.66 -28.80
C VAL A 460 24.84 -0.14 -29.10
N ALA A 461 24.84 -1.44 -28.81
CA ALA A 461 25.99 -2.31 -29.08
C ALA A 461 26.36 -2.37 -30.57
N ILE A 462 25.37 -2.43 -31.45
CA ILE A 462 25.56 -2.43 -32.92
C ILE A 462 26.11 -1.08 -33.39
N ALA A 463 25.54 0.03 -32.92
CA ALA A 463 25.99 1.38 -33.27
C ALA A 463 27.44 1.62 -32.86
N LYS A 464 27.80 1.26 -31.62
CA LYS A 464 29.16 1.33 -31.10
C LYS A 464 30.14 0.50 -31.92
N LYS A 465 29.76 -0.72 -32.30
CA LYS A 465 30.61 -1.57 -33.16
C LYS A 465 30.75 -0.96 -34.57
N GLY A 466 29.67 -0.39 -35.11
CA GLY A 466 29.69 0.34 -36.37
C GLY A 466 30.66 1.53 -36.32
N ALA A 467 30.60 2.32 -35.26
CA ALA A 467 31.46 3.49 -35.07
C ALA A 467 32.94 3.09 -35.03
N GLU A 468 33.28 1.98 -34.36
CA GLU A 468 34.63 1.41 -34.34
C GLU A 468 35.11 1.02 -35.76
N VAL A 469 34.25 0.36 -36.55
CA VAL A 469 34.56 -0.04 -37.94
C VAL A 469 34.78 1.19 -38.83
N VAL A 470 33.97 2.23 -38.67
CA VAL A 470 34.14 3.50 -39.37
C VAL A 470 35.44 4.19 -38.98
N GLN A 471 35.78 4.23 -37.69
CA GLN A 471 37.03 4.81 -37.21
C GLN A 471 38.26 4.08 -37.78
N ASN A 472 38.21 2.75 -37.87
CA ASN A 472 39.24 1.95 -38.52
C ASN A 472 39.33 2.25 -40.02
N THR A 473 38.20 2.53 -40.68
CA THR A 473 38.15 2.93 -42.09
C THR A 473 38.82 4.30 -42.30
N ILE A 474 38.56 5.26 -41.42
CA ILE A 474 39.20 6.60 -41.46
C ILE A 474 40.72 6.47 -41.32
N ARG A 475 41.20 5.69 -40.34
CA ARG A 475 42.64 5.39 -40.20
C ARG A 475 43.21 4.72 -41.47
N GLY A 476 42.46 3.82 -42.09
CA GLY A 476 42.83 3.22 -43.37
C GLY A 476 43.00 4.24 -44.50
N MET A 477 42.09 5.21 -44.60
CA MET A 477 42.17 6.30 -45.58
C MET A 477 43.37 7.23 -45.32
N ASP A 478 43.67 7.53 -44.06
CA ASP A 478 44.86 8.31 -43.68
C ASP A 478 46.16 7.60 -44.11
N ASN A 479 46.26 6.28 -43.86
CA ASN A 479 47.40 5.48 -44.32
C ASN A 479 47.54 5.49 -45.85
N ILE A 480 46.43 5.36 -46.58
CA ILE A 480 46.43 5.43 -48.05
C ILE A 480 46.90 6.82 -48.50
N ARG A 481 46.44 7.89 -47.85
CA ARG A 481 46.87 9.26 -48.15
C ARG A 481 48.37 9.44 -47.97
N GLU A 482 48.94 8.96 -46.87
CA GLU A 482 50.40 9.00 -46.64
C GLU A 482 51.17 8.23 -47.72
N GLN A 483 50.72 7.03 -48.07
CA GLN A 483 51.36 6.21 -49.09
C GLN A 483 51.33 6.88 -50.47
N ILE A 484 50.23 7.54 -50.84
CA ILE A 484 50.11 8.31 -52.08
C ILE A 484 51.08 9.50 -52.07
N GLN A 485 51.17 10.24 -50.96
CA GLN A 485 52.10 11.36 -50.84
C GLN A 485 53.56 10.91 -50.94
N GLU A 486 53.92 9.78 -50.33
CA GLU A 486 55.26 9.22 -50.42
C GLU A 486 55.58 8.79 -51.87
N THR A 487 54.61 8.17 -52.55
CA THR A 487 54.76 7.76 -53.95
C THR A 487 54.87 8.98 -54.87
N SER A 488 54.09 10.03 -54.64
CA SER A 488 54.18 11.30 -55.37
C SER A 488 55.55 11.95 -55.23
N LYS A 489 56.14 11.96 -54.02
CA LYS A 489 57.53 12.42 -53.80
C LYS A 489 58.55 11.59 -54.60
N ARG A 490 58.36 10.27 -54.67
CA ARG A 490 59.24 9.38 -55.46
C ARG A 490 59.13 9.65 -56.95
N ILE A 491 57.93 9.83 -57.48
CA ILE A 491 57.70 10.16 -58.90
C ILE A 491 58.25 11.54 -59.23
N LYS A 492 58.07 12.54 -58.35
CA LYS A 492 58.61 13.88 -58.56
C LYS A 492 60.14 13.86 -58.69
N ARG A 493 60.83 13.13 -57.81
CA ARG A 493 62.29 12.91 -57.92
C ARG A 493 62.67 12.19 -59.22
N LEU A 494 61.87 11.23 -59.67
CA LEU A 494 62.09 10.57 -60.97
C LEU A 494 61.94 11.55 -62.14
N GLY A 495 60.96 12.47 -62.07
CA GLY A 495 60.79 13.56 -63.03
C GLY A 495 62.00 14.50 -63.05
N GLU A 496 62.49 14.90 -61.87
CA GLU A 496 63.71 15.72 -61.73
C GLU A 496 64.95 15.02 -62.30
N SER A 497 65.17 13.74 -61.98
CA SER A 497 66.27 12.96 -62.56
C SER A 497 66.13 12.77 -64.07
N SER A 498 64.89 12.63 -64.58
CA SER A 498 64.64 12.56 -66.03
C SER A 498 64.93 13.88 -66.73
N GLN A 499 64.71 15.02 -66.07
CA GLN A 499 65.12 16.34 -66.57
C GLN A 499 66.64 16.46 -66.65
N GLU A 500 67.36 16.08 -65.58
CA GLU A 500 68.83 16.07 -65.58
C GLU A 500 69.41 15.18 -66.70
N ILE A 501 68.82 14.00 -66.92
CA ILE A 501 69.21 13.12 -68.03
C ILE A 501 68.94 13.81 -69.37
N GLY A 502 67.80 14.49 -69.53
CA GLY A 502 67.48 15.25 -70.73
C GLY A 502 68.53 16.32 -71.05
N ASP A 503 68.96 17.08 -70.04
CA ASP A 503 69.99 18.12 -70.18
C ASP A 503 71.35 17.51 -70.57
N ILE A 504 71.72 16.36 -69.99
CA ILE A 504 72.94 15.62 -70.36
C ILE A 504 72.85 15.11 -71.81
N VAL A 505 71.71 14.55 -72.21
CA VAL A 505 71.51 14.04 -73.57
C VAL A 505 71.59 15.16 -74.61
N SER A 506 71.04 16.35 -74.29
CA SER A 506 71.18 17.55 -75.12
C SER A 506 72.66 17.93 -75.28
N LEU A 507 73.42 17.97 -74.18
CA LEU A 507 74.85 18.26 -74.21
C LEU A 507 75.64 17.23 -75.04
N ILE A 508 75.30 15.94 -74.93
CA ILE A 508 75.96 14.89 -75.74
C ILE A 508 75.62 15.05 -77.22
N ASN A 509 74.38 15.41 -77.57
CA ASN A 509 74.03 15.71 -78.96
C ASN A 509 74.83 16.92 -79.48
N ASP A 510 74.97 17.98 -78.68
CA ASP A 510 75.79 19.15 -79.04
C ASP A 510 77.26 18.77 -79.26
N ILE A 511 77.83 17.91 -78.40
CA ILE A 511 79.19 17.37 -78.55
C ILE A 511 79.29 16.51 -79.81
N ALA A 512 78.29 15.67 -80.10
CA ALA A 512 78.27 14.84 -81.30
C ALA A 512 78.20 15.70 -82.57
N ASP A 513 77.36 16.74 -82.58
CA ASP A 513 77.28 17.72 -83.68
C ASP A 513 78.59 18.50 -83.85
N GLN A 514 79.22 18.93 -82.75
CA GLN A 514 80.53 19.58 -82.79
C GLN A 514 81.62 18.62 -83.29
N THR A 515 81.60 17.35 -82.88
CA THR A 515 82.54 16.31 -83.31
C THR A 515 82.37 16.02 -84.80
N ASN A 516 81.12 15.98 -85.29
CA ASN A 516 80.80 15.83 -86.71
C ASN A 516 81.37 16.98 -87.55
N ILE A 517 81.26 18.22 -87.06
CA ILE A 517 81.85 19.40 -87.72
C ILE A 517 83.39 19.33 -87.70
N LEU A 518 84.00 18.93 -86.57
CA LEU A 518 85.45 18.79 -86.43
C LEU A 518 86.01 17.68 -87.34
N SER A 519 85.33 16.53 -87.45
CA SER A 519 85.71 15.44 -88.33
C SER A 519 85.57 15.82 -89.79
N LEU A 520 84.51 16.56 -90.16
CA LEU A 520 84.35 17.08 -91.52
C LEU A 520 85.49 18.06 -91.88
N ASN A 521 85.85 18.96 -90.98
CA ASN A 521 86.99 19.87 -91.17
C ASN A 521 88.32 19.11 -91.30
N ALA A 522 88.52 18.04 -90.51
CA ALA A 522 89.69 17.18 -90.60
C ALA A 522 89.73 16.38 -91.91
N ALA A 523 88.59 15.88 -92.39
CA ALA A 523 88.48 15.19 -93.67
C ALA A 523 88.80 16.13 -94.85
N ILE A 524 88.31 17.38 -94.80
CA ILE A 524 88.65 18.44 -95.78
C ILE A 524 90.16 18.73 -95.77
N GLN A 525 90.76 18.94 -94.59
CA GLN A 525 92.20 19.17 -94.43
C GLN A 525 93.05 17.97 -94.91
N ALA A 526 92.61 16.75 -94.63
CA ALA A 526 93.27 15.52 -95.08
C ALA A 526 93.19 15.35 -96.60
N SER A 527 92.07 15.74 -97.23
CA SER A 527 91.90 15.79 -98.69
C SER A 527 92.80 16.85 -99.34
N MET A 528 92.99 18.01 -98.68
CA MET A 528 93.92 19.06 -99.12
C MET A 528 95.40 18.64 -99.06
N ALA A 529 95.78 17.73 -98.16
CA ALA A 529 97.15 17.23 -98.00
C ALA A 529 97.55 16.12 -99.00
N GLY A 530 96.66 15.71 -99.90
CA GLY A 530 96.94 14.72 -100.95
C GLY A 530 97.33 13.33 -100.42
N ASP A 531 98.33 12.68 -101.04
CA ASP A 531 98.74 11.30 -100.68
C ASP A 531 99.26 11.16 -99.24
N ALA A 532 99.77 12.24 -98.63
CA ALA A 532 100.23 12.23 -97.23
C ALA A 532 99.08 12.25 -96.20
N GLY A 533 97.90 12.74 -96.59
CA GLY A 533 96.71 12.86 -95.72
C GLY A 533 95.78 11.65 -95.74
N ARG A 534 96.04 10.66 -96.60
CA ARG A 534 95.11 9.55 -96.87
C ARG A 534 94.77 8.69 -95.65
N GLY A 535 95.74 8.46 -94.75
CA GLY A 535 95.50 7.76 -93.48
C GLY A 535 94.67 8.58 -92.49
N PHE A 536 94.84 9.90 -92.50
CA PHE A 536 94.05 10.83 -91.68
C PHE A 536 92.61 10.99 -92.17
N ALA A 537 92.39 10.98 -93.49
CA ALA A 537 91.05 11.07 -94.09
C ALA A 537 90.16 9.88 -93.67
N VAL A 538 90.70 8.67 -93.65
CA VAL A 538 89.95 7.46 -93.22
C VAL A 538 89.56 7.54 -91.75
N VAL A 539 90.44 8.06 -90.89
CA VAL A 539 90.13 8.25 -89.46
C VAL A 539 89.06 9.35 -89.30
N ALA A 540 89.15 10.44 -90.06
CA ALA A 540 88.17 11.52 -90.04
C ALA A 540 86.77 11.05 -90.48
N ASP A 541 86.67 10.24 -91.55
CA ASP A 541 85.40 9.65 -92.00
C ASP A 541 84.79 8.70 -90.95
N GLU A 542 85.61 7.89 -90.26
CA GLU A 542 85.12 7.00 -89.21
C GLU A 542 84.68 7.77 -87.95
N VAL A 543 85.37 8.86 -87.59
CA VAL A 543 84.93 9.76 -86.52
C VAL A 543 83.62 10.46 -86.90
N GLN A 544 83.46 10.89 -88.14
CA GLN A 544 82.21 11.49 -88.64
C GLN A 544 81.05 10.50 -88.52
N ARG A 545 81.24 9.26 -89.00
CA ARG A 545 80.23 8.21 -88.93
C ARG A 545 79.88 7.84 -87.49
N LEU A 546 80.85 7.85 -86.57
CA LEU A 546 80.62 7.65 -85.14
C LEU A 546 79.83 8.80 -84.52
N ALA A 547 80.12 10.05 -84.91
CA ALA A 547 79.40 11.24 -84.47
C ALA A 547 77.93 11.23 -84.95
N GLU A 548 77.68 10.91 -86.23
CA GLU A 548 76.33 10.75 -86.79
C GLU A 548 75.53 9.65 -86.07
N ARG A 549 76.16 8.49 -85.80
CA ARG A 549 75.54 7.40 -85.02
C ARG A 549 75.25 7.82 -83.57
N SER A 550 76.13 8.62 -82.97
CA SER A 550 75.95 9.14 -81.60
C SER A 550 74.83 10.17 -81.54
N SER A 551 74.71 11.07 -82.53
CA SER A 551 73.57 12.01 -82.66
C SER A 551 72.25 11.26 -82.87
N ALA A 552 72.23 10.23 -83.74
CA ALA A 552 71.03 9.43 -83.95
C ALA A 552 70.59 8.68 -82.67
N ALA A 553 71.52 8.12 -81.91
CA ALA A 553 71.24 7.44 -80.64
C ALA A 553 70.77 8.42 -79.55
N THR A 554 71.41 9.59 -79.43
CA THR A 554 71.00 10.63 -78.45
C THR A 554 69.60 11.15 -78.74
N LYS A 555 69.22 11.38 -80.00
CA LYS A 555 67.83 11.75 -80.36
C LYS A 555 66.79 10.69 -79.99
N GLN A 556 67.14 9.41 -80.08
CA GLN A 556 66.25 8.34 -79.61
C GLN A 556 66.11 8.34 -78.08
N ILE A 557 67.22 8.56 -77.36
CA ILE A 557 67.21 8.70 -75.90
C ILE A 557 66.41 9.95 -75.49
N GLU A 558 66.57 11.07 -76.18
CA GLU A 558 65.83 12.31 -75.93
C GLU A 558 64.32 12.07 -76.06
N ALA A 559 63.88 11.36 -77.11
CA ALA A 559 62.47 10.99 -77.27
C ALA A 559 61.96 10.11 -76.12
N LEU A 560 62.74 9.12 -75.68
CA LEU A 560 62.42 8.27 -74.53
C LEU A 560 62.32 9.07 -73.22
N VAL A 561 63.28 9.96 -72.98
CA VAL A 561 63.29 10.84 -71.80
C VAL A 561 62.07 11.75 -71.78
N LYS A 562 61.70 12.32 -72.93
CA LYS A 562 60.50 13.16 -73.07
C LYS A 562 59.20 12.38 -72.79
N THR A 563 59.12 11.12 -73.21
CA THR A 563 58.00 10.24 -72.84
C THR A 563 57.98 9.99 -71.34
N ILE A 564 59.11 9.66 -70.71
CA ILE A 564 59.20 9.46 -69.25
C ILE A 564 58.79 10.73 -68.50
N GLN A 565 59.20 11.91 -68.94
CA GLN A 565 58.79 13.20 -68.37
C GLN A 565 57.28 13.41 -68.46
N SER A 566 56.67 13.08 -69.62
CA SER A 566 55.22 13.14 -69.80
C SER A 566 54.49 12.18 -68.87
N ASP A 567 54.90 10.92 -68.84
CA ASP A 567 54.29 9.86 -68.03
C ASP A 567 54.41 10.15 -66.53
N THR A 568 55.56 10.67 -66.08
CA THR A 568 55.77 11.07 -64.69
C THR A 568 54.89 12.26 -64.30
N ASN A 569 54.73 13.26 -65.18
CA ASN A 569 53.82 14.37 -64.94
C ASN A 569 52.35 13.93 -64.87
N GLU A 570 51.92 13.05 -65.78
CA GLU A 570 50.56 12.47 -65.75
C GLU A 570 50.33 11.66 -64.48
N ALA A 571 51.31 10.87 -64.04
CA ALA A 571 51.24 10.12 -62.79
C ALA A 571 51.12 11.03 -61.56
N VAL A 572 51.82 12.17 -61.52
CA VAL A 572 51.67 13.17 -60.44
C VAL A 572 50.25 13.74 -60.41
N ILE A 573 49.69 14.13 -61.56
CA ILE A 573 48.30 14.65 -61.65
C ILE A 573 47.30 13.60 -61.16
N SER A 574 47.48 12.34 -61.56
CA SER A 574 46.64 11.22 -61.11
C SER A 574 46.72 11.00 -59.59
N MET A 575 47.92 11.15 -59.01
CA MET A 575 48.11 11.07 -57.55
C MET A 575 47.45 12.22 -56.79
N GLU A 576 47.49 13.44 -57.31
CA GLU A 576 46.77 14.58 -56.73
C GLU A 576 45.26 14.36 -56.74
N HIS A 577 44.72 13.88 -57.87
CA HIS A 577 43.30 13.53 -57.98
C HIS A 577 42.91 12.42 -57.00
N THR A 578 43.72 11.35 -56.91
CA THR A 578 43.47 10.24 -55.97
C THR A 578 43.55 10.71 -54.51
N THR A 579 44.45 11.65 -54.20
CA THR A 579 44.52 12.26 -52.86
C THR A 579 43.23 13.00 -52.51
N ALA A 580 42.68 13.77 -53.45
CA ALA A 580 41.40 14.46 -53.26
C ALA A 580 40.25 13.47 -53.01
N GLU A 581 40.21 12.36 -53.75
CA GLU A 581 39.21 11.30 -53.57
C GLU A 581 39.32 10.59 -52.22
N VAL A 582 40.54 10.32 -51.75
CA VAL A 582 40.77 9.72 -50.43
C VAL A 582 40.33 10.66 -49.31
N VAL A 583 40.60 11.97 -49.43
CA VAL A 583 40.13 12.98 -48.46
C VAL A 583 38.60 13.05 -48.45
N ARG A 584 37.97 13.01 -49.62
CA ARG A 584 36.50 12.96 -49.75
C ARG A 584 35.93 11.69 -49.12
N GLY A 585 36.56 10.54 -49.35
CA GLY A 585 36.18 9.26 -48.75
C GLY A 585 36.32 9.26 -47.22
N ALA A 586 37.40 9.84 -46.69
CA ALA A 586 37.61 10.00 -45.25
C ALA A 586 36.52 10.89 -44.61
N ARG A 587 36.13 11.99 -45.28
CA ARG A 587 35.04 12.85 -44.80
C ARG A 587 33.70 12.13 -44.79
N LEU A 588 33.35 11.38 -45.85
CA LEU A 588 32.11 10.60 -45.88
C LEU A 588 32.07 9.52 -44.78
N ALA A 589 33.21 8.89 -44.50
CA ALA A 589 33.32 7.96 -43.38
C ALA A 589 33.14 8.68 -42.04
N GLN A 590 33.73 9.86 -41.85
CA GLN A 590 33.51 10.70 -40.66
C GLN A 590 32.03 11.00 -40.45
N ASP A 591 31.32 11.44 -41.50
CA ASP A 591 29.90 11.77 -41.44
C ASP A 591 29.05 10.53 -41.06
N ALA A 592 29.39 9.35 -41.57
CA ALA A 592 28.75 8.10 -41.18
C ALA A 592 29.03 7.74 -39.70
N GLY A 593 30.21 8.09 -39.18
CA GLY A 593 30.56 7.91 -37.77
C GLY A 593 29.69 8.77 -36.85
N ILE A 594 29.48 10.04 -37.21
CA ILE A 594 28.60 10.97 -36.48
C ILE A 594 27.16 10.45 -36.46
N ALA A 595 26.64 9.94 -37.58
CA ALA A 595 25.30 9.37 -37.63
C ALA A 595 25.14 8.12 -36.73
N LEU A 596 26.20 7.30 -36.59
CA LEU A 596 26.19 6.15 -35.69
C LEU A 596 26.21 6.57 -34.20
N GLU A 597 26.95 7.63 -33.87
CA GLU A 597 26.94 8.23 -32.54
C GLU A 597 25.57 8.82 -32.18
N GLU A 598 24.88 9.44 -33.14
CA GLU A 598 23.49 9.88 -32.96
C GLU A 598 22.53 8.70 -32.70
N ILE A 599 22.68 7.60 -33.45
CA ILE A 599 21.90 6.37 -33.21
C ILE A 599 22.18 5.79 -31.82
N GLU A 600 23.44 5.81 -31.37
CA GLU A 600 23.82 5.36 -30.03
C GLU A 600 23.08 6.19 -28.97
N ASN A 601 23.15 7.52 -29.06
CA ASN A 601 22.50 8.44 -28.11
C ASN A 601 20.97 8.28 -28.10
N VAL A 602 20.34 8.21 -29.26
CA VAL A 602 18.87 8.00 -29.36
C VAL A 602 18.48 6.64 -28.79
N SER A 603 19.27 5.59 -29.02
CA SER A 603 18.99 4.25 -28.49
C SER A 603 19.16 4.19 -26.97
N MET A 604 20.13 4.91 -26.40
CA MET A 604 20.27 5.04 -24.94
C MET A 604 19.06 5.76 -24.32
N SER A 605 18.64 6.89 -24.91
CA SER A 605 17.44 7.61 -24.44
C SER A 605 16.17 6.76 -24.56
N LEU A 606 16.06 5.95 -25.63
CA LEU A 606 14.96 5.00 -25.80
C LEU A 606 14.94 3.94 -24.69
N ALA A 607 16.10 3.39 -24.32
CA ALA A 607 16.20 2.42 -23.22
C ALA A 607 15.75 3.03 -21.87
N GLU A 608 16.15 4.27 -21.58
CA GLU A 608 15.70 4.99 -20.40
C GLU A 608 14.17 5.22 -20.40
N LEU A 609 13.61 5.65 -21.52
CA LEU A 609 12.17 5.86 -21.65
C LEU A 609 11.38 4.57 -21.44
N ILE A 610 11.89 3.45 -21.95
CA ILE A 610 11.30 2.12 -21.77
C ILE A 610 11.39 1.68 -20.31
N GLN A 611 12.49 1.96 -19.62
CA GLN A 611 12.62 1.68 -18.19
C GLN A 611 11.56 2.44 -17.38
N ASN A 612 11.28 3.70 -17.75
CA ASN A 612 10.20 4.48 -17.15
C ASN A 612 8.81 3.88 -17.43
N ILE A 613 8.56 3.40 -18.65
CA ILE A 613 7.31 2.67 -18.99
C ILE A 613 7.17 1.40 -18.13
N SER A 614 8.24 0.62 -17.95
CA SER A 614 8.23 -0.57 -17.11
C SER A 614 7.93 -0.23 -15.64
N ASN A 615 8.50 0.85 -15.12
CA ASN A 615 8.21 1.32 -13.77
C ASN A 615 6.75 1.76 -13.61
N ALA A 616 6.22 2.52 -14.57
CA ALA A 616 4.83 2.95 -14.59
C ALA A 616 3.85 1.76 -14.69
N ALA A 617 4.16 0.76 -15.52
CA ALA A 617 3.39 -0.47 -15.62
C ALA A 617 3.36 -1.24 -14.29
N ARG A 618 4.49 -1.36 -13.59
CA ARG A 618 4.55 -1.98 -12.26
C ARG A 618 3.68 -1.25 -11.24
N GLN A 619 3.70 0.09 -11.23
CA GLN A 619 2.85 0.90 -10.36
C GLN A 619 1.36 0.74 -10.70
N GLN A 620 1.01 0.71 -11.99
CA GLN A 620 -0.36 0.47 -12.44
C GLN A 620 -0.85 -0.93 -12.05
N SER A 621 0.00 -1.96 -12.12
CA SER A 621 -0.33 -3.32 -11.70
C SER A 621 -0.67 -3.39 -10.21
N SER A 622 0.14 -2.74 -9.36
CA SER A 622 -0.15 -2.61 -7.93
C SER A 622 -1.48 -1.87 -7.69
N SER A 623 -1.74 -0.79 -8.42
CA SER A 623 -2.99 -0.04 -8.33
C SER A 623 -4.20 -0.88 -8.73
N ALA A 624 -4.09 -1.67 -9.81
CA ALA A 624 -5.14 -2.59 -10.25
C ALA A 624 -5.43 -3.67 -9.19
N ALA A 625 -4.39 -4.21 -8.53
CA ALA A 625 -4.55 -5.15 -7.43
C ALA A 625 -5.30 -4.53 -6.23
N HIS A 626 -4.97 -3.28 -5.87
CA HIS A 626 -5.69 -2.54 -4.83
C HIS A 626 -7.17 -2.30 -5.20
N ILE A 627 -7.46 -1.92 -6.44
CA ILE A 627 -8.82 -1.73 -6.93
C ILE A 627 -9.59 -3.07 -6.88
N SER A 628 -8.97 -4.17 -7.31
CA SER A 628 -9.58 -5.51 -7.26
C SER A 628 -9.93 -5.92 -5.82
N ASN A 629 -9.03 -5.69 -4.86
CA ASN A 629 -9.32 -5.95 -3.45
C ASN A 629 -10.47 -5.07 -2.93
N THR A 630 -10.49 -3.79 -3.33
CA THR A 630 -11.57 -2.87 -2.96
C THR A 630 -12.91 -3.34 -3.52
N MET A 631 -12.96 -3.83 -4.76
CA MET A 631 -14.18 -4.39 -5.35
C MET A 631 -14.68 -5.63 -4.60
N ASN A 632 -13.78 -6.49 -4.11
CA ASN A 632 -14.17 -7.63 -3.27
C ASN A 632 -14.83 -7.18 -1.95
N VAL A 633 -14.28 -6.15 -1.30
CA VAL A 633 -14.86 -5.57 -0.08
C VAL A 633 -16.22 -4.94 -0.37
N ILE A 634 -16.37 -4.20 -1.46
CA ILE A 634 -17.66 -3.60 -1.84
C ILE A 634 -18.68 -4.71 -2.15
N GLN A 635 -18.27 -5.80 -2.80
CA GLN A 635 -19.14 -6.95 -3.05
C GLN A 635 -19.66 -7.58 -1.75
N GLU A 636 -18.80 -7.74 -0.75
CA GLU A 636 -19.17 -8.24 0.58
C GLU A 636 -20.18 -7.32 1.28
N ILE A 637 -19.89 -6.00 1.31
CA ILE A 637 -20.79 -4.99 1.87
C ILE A 637 -22.14 -5.00 1.16
N THR A 638 -22.14 -5.12 -0.17
CA THR A 638 -23.37 -5.17 -0.99
C THR A 638 -24.19 -6.42 -0.66
N SER A 639 -23.54 -7.57 -0.50
CA SER A 639 -24.18 -8.82 -0.07
C SER A 639 -24.80 -8.70 1.33
N GLN A 640 -24.07 -8.12 2.28
CA GLN A 640 -24.56 -7.88 3.64
C GLN A 640 -25.73 -6.89 3.65
N THR A 641 -25.66 -5.84 2.82
CA THR A 641 -26.73 -4.85 2.67
C THR A 641 -27.99 -5.49 2.11
N SER A 642 -27.88 -6.30 1.05
CA SER A 642 -29.01 -7.05 0.48
C SER A 642 -29.66 -7.97 1.53
N SER A 643 -28.85 -8.75 2.25
CA SER A 643 -29.32 -9.64 3.32
C SER A 643 -30.01 -8.89 4.46
N GLY A 644 -29.39 -7.82 4.97
CA GLY A 644 -29.93 -7.00 6.05
C GLY A 644 -31.22 -6.27 5.65
N THR A 645 -31.30 -5.84 4.40
CA THR A 645 -32.49 -5.20 3.85
C THR A 645 -33.64 -6.20 3.72
N ASN A 646 -33.37 -7.42 3.26
CA ASN A 646 -34.37 -8.50 3.19
C ASN A 646 -34.87 -8.90 4.60
N ALA A 647 -33.97 -8.97 5.58
CA ALA A 647 -34.34 -9.19 6.99
C ALA A 647 -35.21 -8.05 7.54
N THR A 648 -34.90 -6.79 7.17
CA THR A 648 -35.69 -5.62 7.54
C THR A 648 -37.09 -5.67 6.93
N ALA A 649 -37.20 -5.99 5.63
CA ALA A 649 -38.49 -6.15 4.95
C ALA A 649 -39.37 -7.21 5.64
N LYS A 650 -38.77 -8.32 6.08
CA LYS A 650 -39.47 -9.37 6.83
C LYS A 650 -39.95 -8.89 8.21
N SER A 651 -39.08 -8.24 8.98
CA SER A 651 -39.43 -7.70 10.31
C SER A 651 -40.53 -6.64 10.23
N ILE A 652 -40.49 -5.78 9.21
CA ILE A 652 -41.52 -4.78 8.96
C ILE A 652 -42.84 -5.44 8.52
N GLY A 653 -42.79 -6.51 7.73
CA GLY A 653 -43.96 -7.34 7.41
C GLY A 653 -44.65 -7.87 8.68
N ASN A 654 -43.88 -8.40 9.63
CA ASN A 654 -44.42 -8.84 10.93
C ASN A 654 -45.01 -7.67 11.74
N LEU A 655 -44.42 -6.48 11.66
CA LEU A 655 -44.93 -5.29 12.35
C LEU A 655 -46.25 -4.81 11.75
N ALA A 656 -46.41 -4.88 10.43
CA ALA A 656 -47.68 -4.62 9.76
C ALA A 656 -48.76 -5.64 10.19
N GLU A 657 -48.39 -6.92 10.36
CA GLU A 657 -49.27 -7.97 10.87
C GLU A 657 -49.70 -7.69 12.32
N MET A 658 -48.76 -7.41 13.22
CA MET A 658 -49.06 -7.04 14.62
C MET A 658 -49.94 -5.79 14.72
N ALA A 659 -49.74 -4.79 13.87
CA ALA A 659 -50.59 -3.60 13.82
C ALA A 659 -52.02 -3.95 13.35
N SER A 660 -52.15 -4.89 12.41
CA SER A 660 -53.46 -5.42 11.99
C SER A 660 -54.14 -6.23 13.08
N GLU A 661 -53.39 -7.06 13.81
CA GLU A 661 -53.90 -7.80 14.98
C GLU A 661 -54.36 -6.85 16.08
N LEU A 662 -53.56 -5.83 16.42
CA LEU A 662 -53.93 -4.81 17.41
C LEU A 662 -55.22 -4.08 17.00
N ARG A 663 -55.33 -3.71 15.72
CA ARG A 663 -56.55 -3.12 15.15
C ARG A 663 -57.76 -4.06 15.29
N SER A 664 -57.56 -5.35 15.07
CA SER A 664 -58.61 -6.38 15.23
C SER A 664 -59.02 -6.55 16.69
N SER A 665 -58.07 -6.58 17.62
CA SER A 665 -58.33 -6.70 19.06
C SER A 665 -59.13 -5.53 19.61
N VAL A 666 -58.91 -4.30 19.11
CA VAL A 666 -59.70 -3.13 19.52
C VAL A 666 -61.02 -2.99 18.77
N ALA A 667 -61.21 -3.69 17.64
CA ALA A 667 -62.48 -3.69 16.90
C ALA A 667 -63.60 -4.46 17.62
N GLY A 668 -63.26 -5.26 18.64
CA GLY A 668 -64.24 -5.88 19.54
C GLY A 668 -64.94 -4.88 20.47
N PHE A 669 -64.40 -3.65 20.62
CA PHE A 669 -65.07 -2.60 21.37
C PHE A 669 -66.01 -1.80 20.45
N THR A 670 -67.28 -1.71 20.83
CA THR A 670 -68.28 -0.96 20.07
C THR A 670 -68.24 0.49 20.50
N LEU A 671 -67.84 1.39 19.59
CA LEU A 671 -67.81 2.83 19.80
C LEU A 671 -69.12 3.46 19.32
N PRO A 672 -69.56 4.59 19.90
CA PRO A 672 -70.72 5.31 19.38
C PRO A 672 -70.42 5.75 17.94
N ASP A 673 -71.40 5.62 17.04
CA ASP A 673 -71.29 6.14 15.69
C ASP A 673 -71.09 7.66 15.78
N GLU A 674 -69.86 8.13 15.54
CA GLU A 674 -69.60 9.55 15.32
C GLU A 674 -70.31 9.96 14.04
N ASP A 675 -71.38 10.75 14.18
CA ASP A 675 -71.94 11.52 13.08
C ASP A 675 -70.81 12.27 12.38
N GLN A 676 -70.77 12.12 11.06
CA GLN A 676 -69.85 12.76 10.13
C GLN A 676 -69.87 14.27 10.29
N ALA A 677 -68.96 14.82 11.09
CA ALA A 677 -68.74 16.25 11.18
C ALA A 677 -67.28 16.52 11.54
N ASP A 678 -66.37 16.24 10.60
CA ASP A 678 -65.05 16.90 10.47
C ASP A 678 -64.27 16.37 9.24
N GLN A 679 -64.93 16.32 8.07
CA GLN A 679 -64.25 16.11 6.77
C GLN A 679 -64.17 17.38 5.90
N GLU A 680 -64.43 18.56 6.46
CA GLU A 680 -64.31 19.84 5.75
C GLU A 680 -63.23 20.74 6.36
N GLN A 681 -61.99 20.26 6.49
CA GLN A 681 -60.88 21.17 6.77
C GLN A 681 -59.48 20.62 6.44
N GLU A 682 -59.31 19.95 5.30
CA GLU A 682 -57.96 19.68 4.77
C GLU A 682 -58.01 19.57 3.24
N GLN A 683 -58.45 20.66 2.61
CA GLN A 683 -58.37 20.85 1.16
C GLN A 683 -57.76 22.23 0.88
N ASP A 684 -56.63 22.55 1.51
CA ASP A 684 -55.79 23.69 1.12
C ASP A 684 -54.36 23.55 1.65
N ASN A 685 -53.53 22.77 0.96
CA ASN A 685 -52.08 23.02 0.84
C ASN A 685 -51.46 22.06 -0.19
N ASP A 686 -51.80 22.29 -1.46
CA ASP A 686 -50.94 21.88 -2.57
C ASP A 686 -49.78 22.89 -2.66
N ILE A 687 -48.58 22.47 -2.26
CA ILE A 687 -47.33 23.16 -2.63
C ILE A 687 -46.64 22.28 -3.68
N PRO A 688 -46.28 22.81 -4.87
CA PRO A 688 -45.76 22.01 -5.96
C PRO A 688 -44.29 21.63 -5.70
N VAL A 689 -43.97 20.35 -5.92
CA VAL A 689 -42.60 19.85 -6.04
C VAL A 689 -42.05 20.29 -7.39
N VAL A 690 -40.99 21.10 -7.37
CA VAL A 690 -40.18 21.41 -8.56
C VAL A 690 -39.25 20.23 -8.83
N SER A 691 -39.25 19.85 -10.11
CA SER A 691 -38.40 18.87 -10.81
C SER A 691 -36.91 18.91 -10.48
#